data_AF-A0A0D2IIS1-F1
#
_entry.id   AF-A0A0D2IIS1-F1
#
_cell.length_a   1.000
_cell.length_b   1.000
_cell.length_c   1.000
_cell.angle_alpha   90.00
_cell.angle_beta   90.00
_cell.angle_gamma   90.00
#
_symmetry.space_group_name_H-M   'P 1'
#
loop_
_entity.id
_entity.type
_entity.pdbx_description
1 polymer ?
#
loop_
_entity_poly.entity_id
_entity_poly.type
_entity_poly.pdbx_seq_one_letter_code
_entity_poly.pdbx_strand_id
1 'polypeptide(L)'
;MPGITVSPINPSRPEFGALVDHVDLDNLSDAGFEALRNALYTYNVICIKSQSNLSPKGQAELTRRFDPEAMSYGHGKTIDAKRSILHPDLKTVPHQPEVQVIGNGFVPEYEGLKNITLKHPHHRTFHKTVIPDDQDLDFTRFYRWHIDAALFGGLQPPLVTSLLAVKVPTGRTQTVLYDDGSNDTLRVPLGTTAFVSGYTMFENLSAEQKEFVLTSQVEYAPHPYVWISTAKSRPDGLGMVSEGKEVPIDELPPIENATDVQIQPMVWQNPITGRFALQIHPSVVRKIHLRDGSVIGDLAKVREIVHDLQRPGIAPELVYAHDWEEGDLVLFNNHGVLHSVVGAFDKDEVRLFRQCNLAASRPPVGPEVRGPLVRIAPEYLVCGDPIEIRRMWGVRSQFDRAPWFKGFQLDPPNDCSLSIRDSTLHSLLRSKLSPGYSGKDIDGLHKSIDYQVAKFVRFIEEKYLSTETDFRPVDFARKIQFLTLDLISTFALRGTFGFMDKYEDLFDYIKTTEESLPLMQMIALLPGLLSVLHSPLFKVIRPTHTDAIGLGKIMGIAKEIASERYGDSEIVKRDMLGSFVARGLTQKDAESESLVQIVAGSDTTATVIRIGIFHASTSPLVYQTLQEEIDRGVKAGQISVPIKDFEARALPLLQAFIKGCFRIWPPITDIVPRVSGTEAVVCGHRVPGNTNVGWSGRSVMRDRNVFGDDADLFSPERWLRTQGEQLPTMENTIELVFGQGKWGCLGKPIALLELNKVFVELLRRFDFPVVNPAHPMDTFDYGVMTQFNLMLRITKRKSPVGMLSCSYPNWTVEREDTCRESTAEVSNLRRTPQNDSMSCRDSIIESF
;
A
#
# COMPACT_ATOMS: atom_id res chain seq x y z
N MET A 1 -39.38 1.33 -0.78
CA MET A 1 -39.48 2.53 0.08
C MET A 1 -38.72 3.65 -0.61
N PRO A 2 -39.17 4.92 -0.56
CA PRO A 2 -38.33 6.02 -1.00
C PRO A 2 -37.01 5.98 -0.22
N GLY A 3 -35.88 6.19 -0.89
CA GLY A 3 -34.55 6.14 -0.26
C GLY A 3 -34.38 7.27 0.76
N ILE A 4 -33.46 7.06 1.71
CA ILE A 4 -33.04 8.08 2.69
C ILE A 4 -32.64 9.35 1.92
N THR A 5 -33.16 10.50 2.35
CA THR A 5 -32.82 11.80 1.76
C THR A 5 -31.97 12.59 2.73
N VAL A 6 -30.89 13.20 2.23
CA VAL A 6 -29.94 13.97 3.04
C VAL A 6 -29.85 15.38 2.48
N SER A 7 -30.12 16.38 3.32
CA SER A 7 -30.15 17.79 2.95
C SER A 7 -29.19 18.60 3.82
N PRO A 8 -28.18 19.28 3.27
CA PRO A 8 -27.28 20.11 4.06
C PRO A 8 -28.02 21.22 4.82
N ILE A 9 -27.65 21.43 6.09
CA ILE A 9 -28.26 22.46 6.94
C ILE A 9 -27.83 23.86 6.51
N ASN A 10 -26.60 23.98 6.01
CA ASN A 10 -26.07 25.23 5.47
C ASN A 10 -25.63 25.05 4.01
N PRO A 11 -26.37 25.59 3.03
CA PRO A 11 -26.00 25.49 1.61
C PRO A 11 -24.64 26.12 1.28
N SER A 12 -24.18 27.11 2.05
CA SER A 12 -22.87 27.74 1.85
C SER A 12 -21.70 26.88 2.34
N ARG A 13 -21.98 25.87 3.18
CA ARG A 13 -21.03 24.87 3.65
C ARG A 13 -21.70 23.50 3.62
N PRO A 14 -21.91 22.97 2.42
CA PRO A 14 -22.73 21.79 2.25
C PRO A 14 -22.16 20.58 2.98
N GLU A 15 -20.86 20.56 3.32
CA GLU A 15 -20.17 19.41 3.92
C GLU A 15 -20.14 19.41 5.47
N PHE A 16 -20.90 20.30 6.14
CA PHE A 16 -20.96 20.33 7.60
C PHE A 16 -22.38 20.57 8.12
N GLY A 17 -22.98 19.53 8.70
CA GLY A 17 -24.38 19.54 9.16
C GLY A 17 -25.36 19.12 8.05
N ALA A 18 -26.17 18.09 8.29
CA ALA A 18 -27.27 17.73 7.40
C ALA A 18 -28.52 17.24 8.15
N LEU A 19 -29.69 17.48 7.57
CA LEU A 19 -30.95 16.83 7.94
C LEU A 19 -31.09 15.53 7.18
N VAL A 20 -31.58 14.50 7.87
CA VAL A 20 -31.81 13.18 7.28
C VAL A 20 -33.28 12.82 7.46
N ASP A 21 -33.96 12.69 6.33
CA ASP A 21 -35.39 12.40 6.25
C ASP A 21 -35.64 10.99 5.71
N HIS A 22 -36.86 10.50 5.95
CA HIS A 22 -37.35 9.19 5.50
C HIS A 22 -36.53 7.99 6.04
N VAL A 23 -36.11 8.07 7.31
CA VAL A 23 -35.43 6.99 8.03
C VAL A 23 -36.37 6.38 9.07
N ASP A 24 -36.57 5.07 8.98
CA ASP A 24 -37.17 4.27 10.05
C ASP A 24 -36.05 3.58 10.82
N LEU A 25 -35.75 4.08 12.03
CA LEU A 25 -34.69 3.53 12.87
C LEU A 25 -35.06 2.17 13.49
N ASP A 26 -36.36 1.88 13.66
CA ASP A 26 -36.82 0.62 14.23
C ASP A 26 -36.72 -0.53 13.21
N ASN A 27 -36.73 -0.22 11.90
CA ASN A 27 -36.61 -1.19 10.80
C ASN A 27 -35.46 -0.85 9.81
N LEU A 28 -34.33 -0.38 10.33
CA LEU A 28 -33.21 0.08 9.50
C LEU A 28 -32.49 -1.07 8.77
N SER A 29 -32.71 -1.21 7.46
CA SER A 29 -31.99 -2.16 6.60
C SER A 29 -30.49 -1.85 6.51
N ASP A 30 -29.66 -2.81 6.09
CA ASP A 30 -28.22 -2.61 5.91
C ASP A 30 -27.89 -1.51 4.89
N ALA A 31 -28.65 -1.45 3.78
CA ALA A 31 -28.51 -0.38 2.80
C ALA A 31 -28.88 0.99 3.39
N GLY A 32 -29.93 1.04 4.23
CA GLY A 32 -30.31 2.27 4.95
C GLY A 32 -29.24 2.70 5.95
N PHE A 33 -28.67 1.75 6.68
CA PHE A 33 -27.56 2.03 7.59
C PHE A 33 -26.31 2.53 6.86
N GLU A 34 -25.93 1.92 5.74
CA GLU A 34 -24.78 2.40 4.95
C GLU A 34 -25.01 3.81 4.40
N ALA A 35 -26.22 4.14 3.98
CA ALA A 35 -26.57 5.51 3.59
C ALA A 35 -26.44 6.49 4.76
N LEU A 36 -26.91 6.12 5.96
CA LEU A 36 -26.75 6.91 7.18
C LEU A 36 -25.27 7.07 7.57
N ARG A 37 -24.49 5.99 7.46
CA ARG A 37 -23.05 5.97 7.74
C ARG A 37 -22.29 6.89 6.79
N ASN A 38 -22.56 6.81 5.49
CA ASN A 38 -21.97 7.69 4.49
C ASN A 38 -22.38 9.15 4.72
N ALA A 39 -23.64 9.42 5.07
CA ALA A 39 -24.09 10.76 5.43
C ALA A 39 -23.32 11.30 6.65
N LEU A 40 -23.19 10.51 7.72
CA LEU A 40 -22.45 10.92 8.91
C LEU A 40 -21.01 11.29 8.59
N TYR A 41 -20.28 10.45 7.85
CA TYR A 41 -18.87 10.72 7.53
C TYR A 41 -18.68 11.80 6.46
N THR A 42 -19.71 12.13 5.68
CA THR A 42 -19.66 13.23 4.69
C THR A 42 -19.96 14.57 5.35
N TYR A 43 -21.02 14.63 6.18
CA TYR A 43 -21.54 15.87 6.76
C TYR A 43 -21.11 16.10 8.21
N ASN A 44 -20.47 15.11 8.84
CA ASN A 44 -19.90 15.08 10.20
C ASN A 44 -20.88 15.25 11.36
N VAL A 45 -21.99 15.95 11.16
CA VAL A 45 -23.11 16.08 12.09
C VAL A 45 -24.38 15.89 11.28
N ILE A 46 -25.22 14.94 11.67
CA ILE A 46 -26.51 14.69 11.02
C ILE A 46 -27.62 14.67 12.06
N CYS A 47 -28.78 15.24 11.70
CA CYS A 47 -29.96 15.28 12.55
C CYS A 47 -31.08 14.47 11.90
N ILE A 48 -31.63 13.54 12.67
CA ILE A 48 -32.83 12.78 12.32
C ILE A 48 -33.96 13.32 13.18
N LYS A 49 -34.96 13.94 12.54
CA LYS A 49 -36.08 14.58 13.22
C LYS A 49 -37.08 13.56 13.76
N SER A 50 -37.87 13.97 14.75
CA SER A 50 -39.05 13.25 15.25
C SER A 50 -38.81 11.83 15.80
N GLN A 51 -37.69 11.62 16.50
CA GLN A 51 -37.28 10.34 17.09
C GLN A 51 -37.64 10.20 18.58
N SER A 52 -38.69 10.87 19.05
CA SER A 52 -39.11 10.85 20.47
C SER A 52 -39.44 9.44 21.00
N ASN A 53 -39.81 8.51 20.12
CA ASN A 53 -40.18 7.13 20.49
C ASN A 53 -39.00 6.15 20.48
N LEU A 54 -37.80 6.55 20.04
CA LEU A 54 -36.64 5.66 20.00
C LEU A 54 -36.36 5.12 21.42
N SER A 55 -36.22 3.82 21.60
CA SER A 55 -35.91 3.27 22.93
C SER A 55 -34.41 3.45 23.29
N PRO A 56 -34.01 3.43 24.57
CA PRO A 56 -32.59 3.45 24.94
C PRO A 56 -31.82 2.30 24.28
N LYS A 57 -32.45 1.12 24.21
CA LYS A 57 -31.92 -0.05 23.53
C LYS A 57 -31.68 0.22 22.04
N GLY A 58 -32.67 0.78 21.33
CA GLY A 58 -32.55 1.13 19.91
C GLY A 58 -31.46 2.16 19.65
N GLN A 59 -31.33 3.18 20.52
CA GLN A 59 -30.24 4.16 20.44
C GLN A 59 -28.86 3.50 20.61
N ALA A 60 -28.73 2.58 21.57
CA ALA A 60 -27.48 1.85 21.79
C ALA A 60 -27.14 0.90 20.63
N GLU A 61 -28.13 0.19 20.09
CA GLU A 61 -27.98 -0.69 18.93
C GLU A 61 -27.56 0.10 17.68
N LEU A 62 -28.23 1.22 17.38
CA LEU A 62 -27.84 2.12 16.29
C LEU A 62 -26.40 2.60 16.43
N THR A 63 -26.01 3.06 17.63
CA THR A 63 -24.64 3.53 17.92
C THR A 63 -23.63 2.39 17.71
N ARG A 64 -23.95 1.18 18.18
CA ARG A 64 -23.10 -0.01 18.04
C ARG A 64 -22.96 -0.49 16.60
N ARG A 65 -23.93 -0.23 15.71
CA ARG A 65 -23.77 -0.60 14.29
C ARG A 65 -22.58 0.09 13.61
N PHE A 66 -22.13 1.25 14.11
CA PHE A 66 -20.91 1.91 13.61
C PHE A 66 -19.62 1.21 14.06
N ASP A 67 -19.67 0.48 15.18
CA ASP A 67 -18.56 -0.33 15.70
C ASP A 67 -19.10 -1.57 16.44
N PRO A 68 -19.37 -2.68 15.72
CA PRO A 68 -20.01 -3.86 16.30
C PRO A 68 -19.24 -4.52 17.45
N GLU A 69 -17.93 -4.28 17.52
CA GLU A 69 -17.03 -4.83 18.56
C GLU A 69 -16.98 -3.94 19.82
N ALA A 70 -17.56 -2.74 19.78
CA ALA A 70 -17.61 -1.84 20.93
C ALA A 70 -18.59 -2.36 21.98
N MET A 71 -18.08 -2.70 23.16
CA MET A 71 -18.86 -3.36 24.24
C MET A 71 -19.08 -2.49 25.49
N SER A 72 -18.40 -1.35 25.61
CA SER A 72 -18.43 -0.52 26.83
C SER A 72 -18.66 0.96 26.52
N TYR A 73 -19.21 1.67 27.49
CA TYR A 73 -19.37 3.13 27.44
C TYR A 73 -18.01 3.83 27.28
N GLY A 74 -17.96 4.95 26.54
CA GLY A 74 -16.72 5.64 26.15
C GLY A 74 -15.79 6.06 27.30
N HIS A 75 -16.31 6.16 28.52
CA HIS A 75 -15.55 6.47 29.74
C HIS A 75 -15.43 5.31 30.75
N GLY A 76 -15.94 4.12 30.42
CA GLY A 76 -15.93 2.96 31.32
C GLY A 76 -16.61 3.24 32.66
N LYS A 77 -16.15 2.59 33.75
CA LYS A 77 -16.51 2.95 35.12
C LYS A 77 -15.50 3.99 35.62
N THR A 78 -15.96 5.17 36.03
CA THR A 78 -15.09 6.23 36.56
C THR A 78 -14.39 5.78 37.84
N ILE A 79 -13.08 5.54 37.76
CA ILE A 79 -12.21 5.33 38.93
C ILE A 79 -12.10 6.65 39.69
N ASP A 80 -12.30 6.62 41.01
CA ASP A 80 -12.37 7.82 41.86
C ASP A 80 -13.36 8.91 41.38
N ALA A 81 -14.61 8.48 41.20
CA ALA A 81 -15.67 9.32 40.67
C ALA A 81 -15.89 10.64 41.46
N LYS A 82 -15.52 10.70 42.75
CA LYS A 82 -15.68 11.93 43.55
C LYS A 82 -14.71 13.05 43.16
N ARG A 83 -13.53 12.72 42.61
CA ARG A 83 -12.52 13.71 42.18
C ARG A 83 -12.58 14.01 40.68
N SER A 84 -13.32 13.22 39.90
CA SER A 84 -13.51 13.44 38.47
C SER A 84 -14.46 14.59 38.18
N ILE A 85 -14.08 15.47 37.25
CA ILE A 85 -14.93 16.58 36.80
C ILE A 85 -16.19 16.14 36.03
N LEU A 86 -16.27 14.88 35.58
CA LEU A 86 -17.40 14.35 34.78
C LEU A 86 -18.54 13.77 35.64
N HIS A 87 -18.26 13.38 36.89
CA HIS A 87 -19.20 12.67 37.75
C HIS A 87 -20.50 13.42 38.12
N PRO A 88 -20.53 14.76 38.26
CA PRO A 88 -21.77 15.47 38.62
C PRO A 88 -22.82 15.47 37.50
N ASP A 89 -22.42 15.24 36.25
CA ASP A 89 -23.18 15.66 35.07
C ASP A 89 -23.93 14.50 34.37
N LEU A 90 -23.60 13.25 34.71
CA LEU A 90 -24.13 12.05 34.04
C LEU A 90 -24.98 11.19 34.99
N LYS A 91 -26.12 10.68 34.50
CA LYS A 91 -26.94 9.65 35.18
C LYS A 91 -27.15 8.45 34.26
N THR A 92 -26.73 7.26 34.66
CA THR A 92 -26.85 6.06 33.82
C THR A 92 -28.27 5.50 33.81
N VAL A 93 -28.78 5.12 32.63
CA VAL A 93 -30.07 4.44 32.49
C VAL A 93 -29.95 3.00 33.06
N PRO A 94 -30.69 2.63 34.12
CA PRO A 94 -30.45 1.37 34.83
C PRO A 94 -30.60 0.11 33.98
N HIS A 95 -31.53 0.12 33.03
CA HIS A 95 -31.85 -1.02 32.17
C HIS A 95 -31.08 -1.03 30.83
N GLN A 96 -30.31 0.03 30.54
CA GLN A 96 -29.45 0.12 29.36
C GLN A 96 -28.21 1.01 29.67
N PRO A 97 -27.18 0.47 30.35
CA PRO A 97 -26.08 1.27 30.89
C PRO A 97 -25.20 1.99 29.87
N GLU A 98 -25.26 1.64 28.59
CA GLU A 98 -24.61 2.35 27.49
C GLU A 98 -25.18 3.75 27.26
N VAL A 99 -26.41 4.00 27.71
CA VAL A 99 -27.11 5.28 27.56
C VAL A 99 -27.06 6.07 28.86
N GLN A 100 -26.58 7.31 28.76
CA GLN A 100 -26.52 8.27 29.85
C GLN A 100 -27.60 9.35 29.67
N VAL A 101 -28.13 9.83 30.78
CA VAL A 101 -29.04 10.96 30.88
C VAL A 101 -28.26 12.18 31.34
N ILE A 102 -28.37 13.26 30.56
CA ILE A 102 -27.70 14.55 30.80
C ILE A 102 -28.71 15.68 30.68
N GLY A 103 -28.48 16.81 31.36
CA GLY A 103 -29.45 17.90 31.33
C GLY A 103 -29.33 18.93 32.44
N ASN A 104 -30.43 19.63 32.70
CA ASN A 104 -30.57 20.63 33.76
C ASN A 104 -31.94 20.48 34.44
N GLY A 105 -31.99 20.76 35.74
CA GLY A 105 -33.24 20.88 36.48
C GLY A 105 -33.75 19.56 37.06
N PHE A 106 -34.87 19.65 37.77
CA PHE A 106 -35.51 18.51 38.43
C PHE A 106 -36.35 17.69 37.44
N VAL A 107 -36.17 16.37 37.47
CA VAL A 107 -36.94 15.40 36.66
C VAL A 107 -37.57 14.37 37.62
N PRO A 108 -38.91 14.32 37.71
CA PRO A 108 -39.60 13.41 38.64
C PRO A 108 -39.32 11.93 38.35
N GLU A 109 -39.42 11.53 37.09
CA GLU A 109 -39.14 10.17 36.65
C GLU A 109 -38.76 10.13 35.18
N TYR A 110 -37.73 9.35 34.82
CA TYR A 110 -37.35 9.08 33.43
C TYR A 110 -36.55 7.77 33.32
N GLU A 111 -36.97 6.85 32.46
CA GLU A 111 -36.25 5.59 32.15
C GLU A 111 -35.86 4.75 33.39
N GLY A 112 -36.69 4.79 34.45
CA GLY A 112 -36.46 4.09 35.73
C GLY A 112 -35.67 4.89 36.77
N LEU A 113 -35.15 6.08 36.41
CA LEU A 113 -34.59 7.04 37.36
C LEU A 113 -35.72 7.84 38.01
N LYS A 114 -35.69 7.99 39.34
CA LYS A 114 -36.71 8.71 40.11
C LYS A 114 -36.09 9.85 40.92
N ASN A 115 -36.79 10.99 40.98
CA ASN A 115 -36.43 12.19 41.73
C ASN A 115 -34.97 12.64 41.48
N ILE A 116 -34.58 12.71 40.21
CA ILE A 116 -33.22 13.12 39.83
C ILE A 116 -33.17 14.62 39.56
N THR A 117 -32.09 15.26 40.00
CA THR A 117 -31.74 16.62 39.59
C THR A 117 -30.55 16.54 38.67
N LEU A 118 -30.73 16.96 37.42
CA LEU A 118 -29.67 17.07 36.44
C LEU A 118 -28.98 18.42 36.57
N LYS A 119 -27.66 18.44 36.36
CA LYS A 119 -26.84 19.64 36.47
C LYS A 119 -26.15 19.90 35.14
N HIS A 120 -26.45 21.05 34.54
CA HIS A 120 -25.74 21.46 33.34
C HIS A 120 -24.34 21.99 33.71
N PRO A 121 -23.30 21.63 32.94
CA PRO A 121 -21.97 22.19 33.13
C PRO A 121 -21.99 23.71 32.95
N HIS A 122 -21.44 24.45 33.90
CA HIS A 122 -21.56 25.90 33.92
C HIS A 122 -20.19 26.56 33.77
N HIS A 123 -20.07 27.57 32.90
CA HIS A 123 -18.79 28.24 32.65
C HIS A 123 -18.09 28.72 33.94
N ARG A 124 -18.84 29.27 34.91
CA ARG A 124 -18.34 29.78 36.21
C ARG A 124 -17.54 28.76 37.03
N THR A 125 -17.81 27.47 36.86
CA THR A 125 -17.13 26.43 37.65
C THR A 125 -15.82 25.96 37.01
N PHE A 126 -15.67 26.14 35.69
CA PHE A 126 -14.56 25.57 34.92
C PHE A 126 -13.55 26.61 34.43
N HIS A 127 -14.00 27.83 34.15
CA HIS A 127 -13.18 28.89 33.59
C HIS A 127 -12.40 29.66 34.66
N LYS A 128 -11.28 30.26 34.24
CA LYS A 128 -10.46 31.11 35.11
C LYS A 128 -11.15 32.45 35.40
N THR A 129 -11.71 33.05 34.35
CA THR A 129 -12.53 34.26 34.44
C THR A 129 -14.01 33.85 34.39
N VAL A 130 -14.88 34.66 34.97
CA VAL A 130 -16.32 34.37 35.09
C VAL A 130 -17.13 35.56 34.61
N ILE A 131 -18.28 35.28 33.98
CA ILE A 131 -19.27 36.30 33.65
C ILE A 131 -19.96 36.74 34.96
N PRO A 132 -20.18 38.04 35.19
CA PRO A 132 -20.93 38.54 36.35
C PRO A 132 -22.33 37.92 36.49
N ASP A 133 -22.77 37.69 37.73
CA ASP A 133 -24.03 36.99 38.02
C ASP A 133 -25.27 37.69 37.44
N ASP A 134 -25.25 39.02 37.34
CA ASP A 134 -26.33 39.83 36.77
C ASP A 134 -26.43 39.72 35.23
N GLN A 135 -25.37 39.21 34.59
CA GLN A 135 -25.26 39.03 33.14
C GLN A 135 -25.33 37.56 32.71
N ASP A 136 -25.31 36.64 33.67
CA ASP A 136 -25.13 35.21 33.43
C ASP A 136 -26.30 34.55 32.69
N LEU A 137 -27.50 35.15 32.74
CA LEU A 137 -28.65 34.68 31.96
C LEU A 137 -28.63 35.23 30.52
N ASP A 138 -27.89 36.28 30.21
CA ASP A 138 -27.80 36.84 28.86
C ASP A 138 -26.56 36.34 28.11
N PHE A 139 -25.49 36.06 28.86
CA PHE A 139 -24.19 35.68 28.32
C PHE A 139 -23.71 34.33 28.85
N THR A 140 -22.96 33.61 28.02
CA THR A 140 -22.38 32.31 28.38
C THR A 140 -21.01 32.13 27.71
N ARG A 141 -20.39 30.96 27.90
CA ARG A 141 -19.13 30.57 27.25
C ARG A 141 -19.24 29.13 26.76
N PHE A 142 -18.38 28.77 25.81
CA PHE A 142 -18.14 27.36 25.52
C PHE A 142 -17.63 26.69 26.80
N TYR A 143 -18.34 25.68 27.30
CA TYR A 143 -17.92 25.02 28.53
C TYR A 143 -16.54 24.39 28.39
N ARG A 144 -16.37 23.56 27.35
CA ARG A 144 -15.12 22.88 27.03
C ARG A 144 -15.21 22.30 25.62
N TRP A 145 -14.31 22.70 24.73
CA TRP A 145 -14.13 22.00 23.46
C TRP A 145 -13.45 20.65 23.70
N HIS A 146 -14.09 19.56 23.27
CA HIS A 146 -13.61 18.22 23.55
C HIS A 146 -14.07 17.18 22.51
N ILE A 147 -13.60 15.96 22.74
CA ILE A 147 -13.99 14.71 22.09
C ILE A 147 -14.54 13.81 23.21
N ASP A 148 -15.61 13.04 22.99
CA ASP A 148 -16.19 12.19 24.03
C ASP A 148 -15.33 10.94 24.29
N ALA A 149 -14.15 11.10 24.91
CA ALA A 149 -13.19 10.03 25.09
C ALA A 149 -12.55 10.04 26.48
N ALA A 150 -12.30 8.86 27.03
CA ALA A 150 -11.51 8.72 28.26
C ALA A 150 -10.06 9.19 28.07
N LEU A 151 -9.49 8.94 26.88
CA LEU A 151 -8.10 9.24 26.50
C LEU A 151 -7.05 8.61 27.44
N PHE A 152 -7.43 7.52 28.10
CA PHE A 152 -6.60 6.76 29.03
C PHE A 152 -7.08 5.31 29.11
N GLY A 153 -6.14 4.39 29.32
CA GLY A 153 -6.36 2.96 29.27
C GLY A 153 -6.73 2.47 27.87
N GLY A 154 -7.30 1.26 27.79
CA GLY A 154 -7.81 0.66 26.55
C GLY A 154 -9.08 1.31 25.96
N LEU A 155 -9.53 2.44 26.48
CA LEU A 155 -10.76 3.13 26.06
C LEU A 155 -10.46 4.13 24.93
N GLN A 156 -10.61 3.68 23.68
CA GLN A 156 -10.36 4.51 22.50
C GLN A 156 -11.51 5.51 22.23
N PRO A 157 -11.22 6.67 21.61
CA PRO A 157 -12.25 7.62 21.20
C PRO A 157 -13.37 6.96 20.37
N PRO A 158 -14.65 7.10 20.77
CA PRO A 158 -15.79 6.54 20.04
C PRO A 158 -15.81 6.98 18.58
N LEU A 159 -16.32 6.14 17.67
CA LEU A 159 -16.46 6.53 16.25
C LEU A 159 -17.61 7.52 16.04
N VAL A 160 -18.68 7.37 16.82
CA VAL A 160 -19.90 8.19 16.76
C VAL A 160 -20.44 8.41 18.17
N THR A 161 -21.04 9.57 18.39
CA THR A 161 -21.93 9.81 19.53
C THR A 161 -23.34 10.06 19.00
N SER A 162 -24.33 9.46 19.66
CA SER A 162 -25.73 9.78 19.47
C SER A 162 -26.27 10.60 20.64
N LEU A 163 -27.00 11.67 20.33
CA LEU A 163 -27.56 12.59 21.31
C LEU A 163 -29.02 12.88 20.95
N LEU A 164 -29.94 12.46 21.81
CA LEU A 164 -31.37 12.65 21.61
C LEU A 164 -31.93 13.72 22.56
N ALA A 165 -32.60 14.71 22.00
CA ALA A 165 -33.38 15.69 22.74
C ALA A 165 -34.71 15.09 23.23
N VAL A 166 -34.87 15.02 24.55
CA VAL A 166 -36.12 14.56 25.19
C VAL A 166 -36.96 15.74 25.63
N LYS A 167 -36.31 16.73 26.27
CA LYS A 167 -36.93 17.98 26.67
C LYS A 167 -35.94 19.12 26.46
N VAL A 168 -36.36 20.15 25.75
CA VAL A 168 -35.54 21.32 25.44
C VAL A 168 -36.20 22.59 25.99
N PRO A 169 -35.42 23.53 26.54
CA PRO A 169 -35.96 24.83 26.92
C PRO A 169 -36.30 25.65 25.66
N THR A 170 -37.53 26.17 25.56
CA THR A 170 -37.97 26.91 24.37
C THR A 170 -37.87 28.43 24.56
N GLY A 171 -37.38 29.12 23.52
CA GLY A 171 -37.59 30.57 23.34
C GLY A 171 -36.52 31.51 23.91
N ARG A 172 -35.55 31.02 24.70
CA ARG A 172 -34.42 31.83 25.20
C ARG A 172 -33.14 31.54 24.41
N THR A 173 -32.42 32.61 24.07
CA THR A 173 -31.09 32.56 23.44
C THR A 173 -30.08 33.25 24.35
N GLN A 174 -28.81 32.87 24.27
CA GLN A 174 -27.72 33.56 24.96
C GLN A 174 -26.64 33.96 23.96
N THR A 175 -25.77 34.89 24.38
CA THR A 175 -24.59 35.28 23.63
C THR A 175 -23.35 34.63 24.25
N VAL A 176 -22.66 33.80 23.47
CA VAL A 176 -21.35 33.26 23.83
C VAL A 176 -20.31 34.37 23.73
N LEU A 177 -19.55 34.57 24.81
CA LEU A 177 -18.40 35.47 24.86
C LEU A 177 -17.12 34.65 24.80
N TYR A 178 -16.22 34.95 23.86
CA TYR A 178 -14.93 34.27 23.76
C TYR A 178 -13.90 34.82 24.77
N ASP A 179 -13.97 36.12 25.05
CA ASP A 179 -13.15 36.87 26.02
C ASP A 179 -11.63 36.56 25.97
N ASP A 180 -11.12 36.26 24.78
CA ASP A 180 -9.71 35.95 24.49
C ASP A 180 -8.94 37.13 23.85
N GLY A 181 -9.60 38.29 23.72
CA GLY A 181 -9.06 39.49 23.08
C GLY A 181 -9.51 39.71 21.61
N SER A 182 -10.21 38.75 21.00
CA SER A 182 -10.74 38.88 19.63
C SER A 182 -11.97 39.79 19.51
N ASN A 183 -12.71 39.97 20.61
CA ASN A 183 -14.09 40.49 20.64
C ASN A 183 -15.12 39.62 19.88
N ASP A 184 -14.78 38.36 19.59
CA ASP A 184 -15.71 37.42 18.99
C ASP A 184 -16.87 37.12 19.94
N THR A 185 -18.08 37.09 19.36
CA THR A 185 -19.30 36.67 20.05
C THR A 185 -20.17 35.83 19.13
N LEU A 186 -20.97 34.94 19.71
CA LEU A 186 -21.88 34.09 18.94
C LEU A 186 -23.23 33.96 19.66
N ARG A 187 -24.32 34.30 18.98
CA ARG A 187 -25.67 34.11 19.51
C ARG A 187 -26.10 32.65 19.31
N VAL A 188 -26.52 32.00 20.39
CA VAL A 188 -26.84 30.56 20.41
C VAL A 188 -28.17 30.28 21.12
N PRO A 189 -28.90 29.21 20.75
CA PRO A 189 -30.00 28.69 21.55
C PRO A 189 -29.54 28.28 22.95
N LEU A 190 -30.39 28.43 23.97
CA LEU A 190 -30.07 28.03 25.33
C LEU A 190 -29.77 26.52 25.43
N GLY A 191 -28.63 26.16 26.01
CA GLY A 191 -28.33 24.75 26.29
C GLY A 191 -27.93 23.93 25.06
N THR A 192 -27.59 24.59 23.95
CA THR A 192 -27.21 23.89 22.72
C THR A 192 -25.83 23.21 22.83
N THR A 193 -25.56 22.34 21.88
CA THR A 193 -24.23 21.79 21.61
C THR A 193 -23.68 22.50 20.38
N ALA A 194 -22.56 23.17 20.55
CA ALA A 194 -21.81 23.78 19.46
C ALA A 194 -20.82 22.77 18.89
N PHE A 195 -20.75 22.67 17.56
CA PHE A 195 -19.86 21.78 16.82
C PHE A 195 -18.95 22.59 15.91
N VAL A 196 -17.72 22.10 15.75
CA VAL A 196 -16.75 22.62 14.77
C VAL A 196 -16.09 21.48 14.01
N SER A 197 -15.78 21.70 12.74
CA SER A 197 -15.19 20.71 11.86
C SER A 197 -13.68 20.66 12.01
N GLY A 198 -13.15 19.51 12.45
CA GLY A 198 -11.71 19.25 12.46
C GLY A 198 -11.12 19.24 11.05
N TYR A 199 -11.91 18.91 10.02
CA TYR A 199 -11.47 18.97 8.62
C TYR A 199 -11.25 20.40 8.16
N THR A 200 -12.18 21.30 8.49
CA THR A 200 -12.05 22.73 8.17
C THR A 200 -10.91 23.36 8.97
N MET A 201 -10.71 22.95 10.24
CA MET A 201 -9.53 23.33 11.02
C MET A 201 -8.24 22.97 10.28
N PHE A 202 -8.10 21.72 9.84
CA PHE A 202 -6.93 21.25 9.11
C PHE A 202 -6.72 21.99 7.78
N GLU A 203 -7.79 22.21 7.02
CA GLU A 203 -7.74 22.92 5.74
C GLU A 203 -7.28 24.37 5.87
N ASN A 204 -7.65 25.03 6.96
CA ASN A 204 -7.27 26.41 7.27
C ASN A 204 -5.82 26.57 7.76
N LEU A 205 -5.13 25.48 8.09
CA LEU A 205 -3.73 25.52 8.51
C LEU A 205 -2.80 25.97 7.36
N SER A 206 -1.73 26.69 7.72
CA SER A 206 -0.62 26.98 6.80
C SER A 206 0.07 25.69 6.34
N ALA A 207 0.86 25.75 5.25
CA ALA A 207 1.60 24.59 4.77
C ALA A 207 2.57 24.01 5.83
N GLU A 208 3.22 24.90 6.59
CA GLU A 208 4.14 24.53 7.67
C GLU A 208 3.39 23.86 8.83
N GLN A 209 2.23 24.40 9.20
CA GLN A 209 1.37 23.81 10.23
C GLN A 209 0.83 22.46 9.78
N LYS A 210 0.44 22.31 8.50
CA LYS A 210 -0.02 21.03 7.92
C LYS A 210 1.06 19.97 8.02
N GLU A 211 2.29 20.27 7.59
CA GLU A 211 3.42 19.34 7.71
C GLU A 211 3.68 18.95 9.17
N PHE A 212 3.65 19.95 10.07
CA PHE A 212 3.83 19.72 11.51
C PHE A 212 2.78 18.75 12.07
N VAL A 213 1.48 18.99 11.83
CA VAL A 213 0.42 18.14 12.41
C VAL A 213 0.34 16.78 11.72
N LEU A 214 0.62 16.68 10.41
CA LEU A 214 0.64 15.41 9.67
C LEU A 214 1.71 14.44 10.18
N THR A 215 2.77 14.97 10.78
CA THR A 215 3.96 14.20 11.18
C THR A 215 4.14 14.07 12.69
N SER A 216 3.28 14.72 13.48
CA SER A 216 3.38 14.78 14.95
C SER A 216 2.23 14.03 15.65
N GLN A 217 2.49 13.63 16.88
CA GLN A 217 1.52 12.94 17.75
C GLN A 217 1.38 13.67 19.08
N VAL A 218 0.22 13.59 19.71
CA VAL A 218 -0.07 14.15 21.03
C VAL A 218 -0.16 13.05 22.08
N GLU A 219 0.45 13.30 23.24
CA GLU A 219 0.33 12.47 24.44
C GLU A 219 -0.62 13.15 25.42
N TYR A 220 -1.63 12.40 25.86
CA TYR A 220 -2.56 12.83 26.89
C TYR A 220 -2.04 12.50 28.30
N ALA A 221 -2.43 13.30 29.29
CA ALA A 221 -2.03 13.01 30.67
C ALA A 221 -2.66 11.70 31.19
N PRO A 222 -2.01 10.97 32.11
CA PRO A 222 -2.65 9.87 32.81
C PRO A 222 -3.85 10.38 33.62
N HIS A 223 -4.90 9.56 33.73
CA HIS A 223 -6.16 9.93 34.39
C HIS A 223 -6.64 11.37 34.04
N PRO A 224 -6.84 11.69 32.74
CA PRO A 224 -6.97 13.06 32.22
C PRO A 224 -7.88 14.00 33.02
N TYR A 225 -9.06 13.51 33.40
CA TYR A 225 -10.10 14.29 34.06
C TYR A 225 -9.86 14.49 35.56
N VAL A 226 -9.02 13.67 36.18
CA VAL A 226 -8.53 13.88 37.56
C VAL A 226 -7.35 14.86 37.52
N TRP A 227 -6.45 14.69 36.55
CA TRP A 227 -5.28 15.55 36.35
C TRP A 227 -5.64 17.04 36.25
N ILE A 228 -6.68 17.39 35.49
CA ILE A 228 -7.09 18.79 35.32
C ILE A 228 -8.10 19.29 36.36
N SER A 229 -8.49 18.50 37.36
CA SER A 229 -9.61 18.80 38.26
C SER A 229 -9.47 20.09 39.07
N THR A 230 -8.23 20.51 39.33
CA THR A 230 -7.87 21.73 40.08
C THR A 230 -7.43 22.89 39.16
N ALA A 231 -7.24 22.64 37.87
CA ALA A 231 -6.89 23.65 36.88
C ALA A 231 -8.15 24.40 36.38
N LYS A 232 -7.94 25.56 35.75
CA LYS A 232 -9.02 26.37 35.16
C LYS A 232 -8.82 26.58 33.67
N SER A 233 -9.92 26.62 32.92
CA SER A 233 -9.93 26.76 31.46
C SER A 233 -9.81 28.21 31.01
N ARG A 234 -9.32 28.40 29.78
CA ARG A 234 -9.35 29.66 29.04
C ARG A 234 -10.80 30.07 28.76
N PRO A 235 -11.09 31.38 28.67
CA PRO A 235 -12.45 31.90 28.46
C PRO A 235 -13.18 31.36 27.22
N ASP A 236 -12.45 30.99 26.17
CA ASP A 236 -12.98 30.41 24.93
C ASP A 236 -13.23 28.88 25.00
N GLY A 237 -12.92 28.25 26.14
CA GLY A 237 -13.06 26.81 26.36
C GLY A 237 -12.02 25.93 25.66
N LEU A 238 -11.03 26.51 24.96
CA LEU A 238 -9.94 25.79 24.30
C LEU A 238 -8.77 25.58 25.25
N GLY A 239 -8.88 24.52 26.05
CA GLY A 239 -7.78 24.05 26.90
C GLY A 239 -7.69 24.77 28.25
N MET A 240 -6.60 24.50 28.98
CA MET A 240 -6.39 24.99 30.34
C MET A 240 -5.38 26.13 30.39
N VAL A 241 -5.48 26.99 31.42
CA VAL A 241 -4.48 28.01 31.72
C VAL A 241 -3.28 27.34 32.42
N SER A 242 -2.07 27.64 31.96
CA SER A 242 -0.82 27.05 32.47
C SER A 242 -0.33 27.75 33.74
N GLU A 243 -1.00 27.48 34.87
CA GLU A 243 -0.61 28.00 36.19
C GLU A 243 0.08 26.94 37.08
N GLY A 244 0.35 25.74 36.57
CA GLY A 244 0.91 24.63 37.35
C GLY A 244 -0.03 24.13 38.45
N LYS A 245 -1.34 24.16 38.18
CA LYS A 245 -2.40 23.81 39.13
C LYS A 245 -2.98 22.43 38.90
N GLU A 246 -2.48 21.69 37.93
CA GLU A 246 -2.85 20.30 37.68
C GLU A 246 -2.42 19.43 38.87
N VAL A 247 -3.15 18.34 39.11
CA VAL A 247 -2.78 17.38 40.15
C VAL A 247 -1.42 16.76 39.80
N PRO A 248 -0.43 16.72 40.72
CA PRO A 248 0.85 16.07 40.48
C PRO A 248 0.69 14.62 40.04
N ILE A 249 1.55 14.15 39.12
CA ILE A 249 1.41 12.82 38.51
C ILE A 249 1.52 11.69 39.55
N ASP A 250 2.32 11.89 40.59
CA ASP A 250 2.51 10.98 41.72
C ASP A 250 1.31 10.94 42.69
N GLU A 251 0.41 11.92 42.62
CA GLU A 251 -0.85 11.95 43.39
C GLU A 251 -2.05 11.42 42.59
N LEU A 252 -1.86 11.09 41.31
CA LEU A 252 -2.89 10.47 40.49
C LEU A 252 -3.08 8.99 40.85
N PRO A 253 -4.24 8.39 40.53
CA PRO A 253 -4.40 6.96 40.65
C PRO A 253 -3.29 6.20 39.89
N PRO A 254 -2.89 5.00 40.32
CA PRO A 254 -1.82 4.24 39.68
C PRO A 254 -2.06 4.03 38.18
N ILE A 255 -0.98 4.02 37.42
CA ILE A 255 -0.97 3.60 36.01
C ILE A 255 -0.63 2.12 36.01
N GLU A 256 -1.52 1.26 35.53
CA GLU A 256 -1.31 -0.20 35.55
C GLU A 256 -0.30 -0.63 34.49
N ASN A 257 -0.40 -0.05 33.28
CA ASN A 257 0.48 -0.32 32.16
C ASN A 257 0.98 0.97 31.52
N ALA A 258 2.23 1.00 31.06
CA ALA A 258 2.77 2.17 30.34
C ALA A 258 1.96 2.53 29.08
N THR A 259 1.30 1.54 28.47
CA THR A 259 0.42 1.68 27.31
C THR A 259 -0.94 2.30 27.63
N ASP A 260 -1.29 2.48 28.90
CA ASP A 260 -2.55 3.13 29.30
C ASP A 260 -2.51 4.63 29.03
N VAL A 261 -1.32 5.23 28.93
CA VAL A 261 -1.16 6.61 28.47
C VAL A 261 -1.31 6.63 26.95
N GLN A 262 -2.37 7.27 26.45
CA GLN A 262 -2.63 7.30 25.02
C GLN A 262 -1.78 8.35 24.30
N ILE A 263 -1.12 7.91 23.23
CA ILE A 263 -0.46 8.75 22.23
C ILE A 263 -1.24 8.60 20.94
N GLN A 264 -1.75 9.71 20.41
CA GLN A 264 -2.61 9.72 19.22
C GLN A 264 -2.04 10.67 18.15
N PRO A 265 -2.25 10.40 16.85
CA PRO A 265 -1.95 11.38 15.80
C PRO A 265 -2.66 12.72 16.06
N MET A 266 -2.04 13.84 15.68
CA MET A 266 -2.70 15.16 15.77
C MET A 266 -3.84 15.32 14.76
N VAL A 267 -3.80 14.56 13.67
CA VAL A 267 -4.79 14.56 12.60
C VAL A 267 -5.33 13.15 12.37
N TRP A 268 -6.64 13.00 12.20
CA TRP A 268 -7.30 11.71 12.00
C TRP A 268 -7.94 11.64 10.61
N GLN A 269 -7.86 10.49 9.98
CA GLN A 269 -8.34 10.23 8.63
C GLN A 269 -9.81 9.81 8.62
N ASN A 270 -10.60 10.44 7.76
CA ASN A 270 -11.97 10.02 7.50
C ASN A 270 -11.99 8.69 6.72
N PRO A 271 -12.66 7.63 7.20
CA PRO A 271 -12.65 6.33 6.55
C PRO A 271 -13.46 6.27 5.23
N ILE A 272 -14.31 7.26 4.95
CA ILE A 272 -15.14 7.33 3.74
C ILE A 272 -14.56 8.35 2.75
N THR A 273 -14.25 9.57 3.22
CA THR A 273 -13.81 10.65 2.33
C THR A 273 -12.29 10.73 2.15
N GLY A 274 -11.51 10.07 3.02
CA GLY A 274 -10.06 10.15 3.03
C GLY A 274 -9.46 11.48 3.52
N ARG A 275 -10.29 12.49 3.82
CA ARG A 275 -9.87 13.81 4.35
C ARG A 275 -9.26 13.69 5.75
N PHE A 276 -8.44 14.67 6.13
CA PHE A 276 -7.83 14.75 7.46
C PHE A 276 -8.51 15.79 8.34
N ALA A 277 -8.84 15.41 9.57
CA ALA A 277 -9.35 16.31 10.61
C ALA A 277 -8.26 16.59 11.64
N LEU A 278 -7.99 17.86 11.95
CA LEU A 278 -7.19 18.24 13.11
C LEU A 278 -7.99 17.90 14.37
N GLN A 279 -7.54 16.89 15.11
CA GLN A 279 -8.34 16.30 16.17
C GLN A 279 -7.49 16.03 17.41
N ILE A 280 -7.50 17.03 18.30
CA ILE A 280 -6.73 17.07 19.55
C ILE A 280 -7.69 17.47 20.65
N HIS A 281 -7.68 16.78 21.79
CA HIS A 281 -8.41 17.24 22.96
C HIS A 281 -7.58 18.29 23.73
N PRO A 282 -7.96 19.59 23.71
CA PRO A 282 -7.09 20.67 24.16
C PRO A 282 -6.89 20.74 25.68
N SER A 283 -7.88 20.31 26.48
CA SER A 283 -7.78 20.40 27.95
C SER A 283 -6.77 19.45 28.57
N VAL A 284 -6.56 18.27 27.97
CA VAL A 284 -5.84 17.16 28.62
C VAL A 284 -4.55 16.73 27.91
N VAL A 285 -4.19 17.43 26.82
CA VAL A 285 -2.91 17.24 26.14
C VAL A 285 -1.75 17.67 27.05
N ARG A 286 -0.69 16.85 27.07
CA ARG A 286 0.48 17.05 27.94
C ARG A 286 1.78 17.20 27.15
N LYS A 287 1.98 16.41 26.08
CA LYS A 287 3.19 16.47 25.25
C LYS A 287 2.87 16.37 23.77
N ILE A 288 3.80 16.84 22.93
CA ILE A 288 3.80 16.62 21.48
C ILE A 288 5.07 15.87 21.10
N HIS A 289 4.92 14.74 20.42
CA HIS A 289 5.99 13.91 19.88
C HIS A 289 6.19 14.25 18.40
N LEU A 290 7.43 14.55 18.01
CA LEU A 290 7.79 14.98 16.66
C LEU A 290 8.39 13.83 15.85
N ARG A 291 8.36 13.95 14.52
CA ARG A 291 8.86 12.95 13.56
C ARG A 291 10.33 12.57 13.77
N ASP A 292 11.15 13.51 14.22
CA ASP A 292 12.58 13.30 14.48
C ASP A 292 12.87 12.58 15.81
N GLY A 293 11.82 12.24 16.56
CA GLY A 293 11.89 11.60 17.87
C GLY A 293 12.07 12.57 19.04
N SER A 294 12.13 13.87 18.80
CA SER A 294 12.14 14.87 19.87
C SER A 294 10.73 15.08 20.45
N VAL A 295 10.65 15.55 21.70
CA VAL A 295 9.39 15.71 22.42
C VAL A 295 9.29 17.12 23.00
N ILE A 296 8.20 17.81 22.68
CA ILE A 296 7.82 19.07 23.32
C ILE A 296 7.09 18.72 24.62
N GLY A 297 7.81 18.80 25.74
CA GLY A 297 7.30 18.48 27.08
C GLY A 297 6.95 19.69 27.96
N ASP A 298 7.25 20.91 27.51
CA ASP A 298 6.83 22.14 28.21
C ASP A 298 5.32 22.32 28.04
N LEU A 299 4.57 22.19 29.14
CA LEU A 299 3.11 22.20 29.13
C LEU A 299 2.53 23.55 28.65
N ALA A 300 3.18 24.66 28.98
CA ALA A 300 2.73 25.97 28.52
C ALA A 300 2.87 26.08 27.01
N LYS A 301 4.03 25.68 26.47
CA LYS A 301 4.28 25.66 25.03
C LYS A 301 3.34 24.70 24.29
N VAL A 302 3.09 23.51 24.82
CA VAL A 302 2.15 22.53 24.23
C VAL A 302 0.75 23.13 24.11
N ARG A 303 0.26 23.77 25.17
CA ARG A 303 -1.09 24.38 25.18
C ARG A 303 -1.21 25.57 24.24
N GLU A 304 -0.19 26.42 24.15
CA GLU A 304 -0.17 27.53 23.18
C GLU A 304 -0.19 26.99 21.75
N ILE A 305 0.64 25.99 21.41
CA ILE A 305 0.64 25.37 20.07
C ILE A 305 -0.75 24.82 19.72
N VAL A 306 -1.37 24.06 20.64
CA VAL A 306 -2.68 23.46 20.38
C VAL A 306 -3.77 24.53 20.26
N HIS A 307 -3.70 25.58 21.09
CA HIS A 307 -4.62 26.72 21.01
C HIS A 307 -4.49 27.45 19.67
N ASP A 308 -3.28 27.79 19.24
CA ASP A 308 -3.00 28.45 17.96
C ASP A 308 -3.50 27.65 16.76
N LEU A 309 -3.39 26.33 16.81
CA LEU A 309 -3.87 25.43 15.74
C LEU A 309 -5.40 25.35 15.70
N GLN A 310 -6.09 25.38 16.85
CA GLN A 310 -7.54 25.13 16.93
C GLN A 310 -8.39 26.41 17.00
N ARG A 311 -7.85 27.50 17.55
CA ARG A 311 -8.60 28.74 17.78
C ARG A 311 -9.18 29.36 16.50
N PRO A 312 -8.47 29.41 15.35
CA PRO A 312 -9.06 29.86 14.10
C PRO A 312 -10.27 29.02 13.68
N GLY A 313 -10.31 27.73 14.03
CA GLY A 313 -11.39 26.82 13.66
C GLY A 313 -12.67 26.98 14.46
N ILE A 314 -12.62 27.70 15.59
CA ILE A 314 -13.80 28.04 16.39
C ILE A 314 -14.29 29.47 16.12
N ALA A 315 -13.84 30.15 15.07
CA ALA A 315 -14.38 31.47 14.71
C ALA A 315 -15.92 31.42 14.61
N PRO A 316 -16.66 32.48 15.00
CA PRO A 316 -18.13 32.44 15.10
C PRO A 316 -18.84 31.90 13.86
N GLU A 317 -18.36 32.26 12.68
CA GLU A 317 -18.90 31.79 11.41
C GLU A 317 -18.66 30.31 11.14
N LEU A 318 -17.67 29.68 11.79
CA LEU A 318 -17.30 28.26 11.68
C LEU A 318 -18.03 27.35 12.67
N VAL A 319 -18.70 27.93 13.67
CA VAL A 319 -19.42 27.17 14.69
C VAL A 319 -20.83 26.82 14.22
N TYR A 320 -21.15 25.53 14.27
CA TYR A 320 -22.52 25.06 14.11
C TYR A 320 -23.17 24.84 15.49
N ALA A 321 -24.02 25.78 15.90
CA ALA A 321 -24.87 25.66 17.08
C ALA A 321 -26.23 25.06 16.70
N HIS A 322 -26.50 23.83 17.13
CA HIS A 322 -27.74 23.12 16.75
C HIS A 322 -28.96 23.68 17.50
N ASP A 323 -29.97 24.17 16.79
CA ASP A 323 -31.22 24.60 17.41
C ASP A 323 -32.14 23.38 17.61
N TRP A 324 -32.18 22.90 18.85
CA TRP A 324 -32.79 21.62 19.19
C TRP A 324 -34.31 21.71 19.25
N GLU A 325 -34.98 20.72 18.66
CA GLU A 325 -36.40 20.42 18.89
C GLU A 325 -36.54 19.10 19.68
N GLU A 326 -37.65 18.94 20.40
CA GLU A 326 -37.92 17.67 21.09
C GLU A 326 -38.06 16.53 20.06
N GLY A 327 -37.35 15.43 20.30
CA GLY A 327 -37.27 14.30 19.37
C GLY A 327 -36.12 14.38 18.37
N ASP A 328 -35.33 15.44 18.35
CA ASP A 328 -34.13 15.49 17.50
C ASP A 328 -33.09 14.47 17.97
N LEU A 329 -32.71 13.56 17.08
CA LEU A 329 -31.57 12.66 17.25
C LEU A 329 -30.41 13.18 16.41
N VAL A 330 -29.40 13.74 17.06
CA VAL A 330 -28.16 14.14 16.41
C VAL A 330 -27.12 13.04 16.54
N LEU A 331 -26.57 12.61 15.39
CA LEU A 331 -25.38 11.78 15.32
C LEU A 331 -24.21 12.65 14.88
N PHE A 332 -23.08 12.53 15.56
CA PHE A 332 -21.87 13.25 15.15
C PHE A 332 -20.63 12.36 15.14
N ASN A 333 -19.78 12.60 14.14
CA ASN A 333 -18.52 11.92 13.89
C ASN A 333 -17.50 12.38 14.93
N ASN A 334 -17.33 11.61 16.01
CA ASN A 334 -16.39 11.94 17.09
C ASN A 334 -14.92 11.99 16.64
N HIS A 335 -14.62 11.44 15.46
CA HIS A 335 -13.28 11.50 14.87
C HIS A 335 -13.08 12.72 13.97
N GLY A 336 -14.13 13.50 13.71
CA GLY A 336 -14.13 14.61 12.76
C GLY A 336 -14.57 15.96 13.33
N VAL A 337 -15.13 15.99 14.54
CA VAL A 337 -15.62 17.23 15.17
C VAL A 337 -15.10 17.40 16.59
N LEU A 338 -14.94 18.66 17.00
CA LEU A 338 -14.95 19.02 18.42
C LEU A 338 -16.32 19.59 18.75
N HIS A 339 -16.73 19.39 20.00
CA HIS A 339 -17.97 19.96 20.50
C HIS A 339 -17.84 20.54 21.89
N SER A 340 -18.74 21.46 22.19
CA SER A 340 -18.85 22.11 23.48
C SER A 340 -20.30 22.42 23.80
N VAL A 341 -20.72 22.16 25.04
CA VAL A 341 -22.02 22.64 25.53
C VAL A 341 -21.92 24.11 25.89
N VAL A 342 -23.01 24.83 25.66
CA VAL A 342 -23.16 26.25 26.03
C VAL A 342 -24.46 26.44 26.79
N GLY A 343 -24.47 27.40 27.71
CA GLY A 343 -25.68 27.80 28.39
C GLY A 343 -25.52 28.00 29.89
N ALA A 344 -26.32 28.91 30.42
CA ALA A 344 -26.52 29.11 31.84
C ALA A 344 -28.04 29.19 32.09
N PHE A 345 -28.53 28.24 32.88
CA PHE A 345 -29.95 27.99 33.09
C PHE A 345 -30.45 28.71 34.34
N ASP A 346 -31.67 29.22 34.27
CA ASP A 346 -32.41 29.60 35.46
C ASP A 346 -32.92 28.35 36.20
N LYS A 347 -33.37 28.53 37.45
CA LYS A 347 -33.79 27.45 38.35
C LYS A 347 -34.96 26.63 37.84
N ASP A 348 -35.83 27.23 37.04
CA ASP A 348 -37.07 26.61 36.54
C ASP A 348 -36.90 26.00 35.13
N GLU A 349 -35.76 26.20 34.48
CA GLU A 349 -35.52 25.70 33.13
C GLU A 349 -35.00 24.26 33.13
N VAL A 350 -35.77 23.38 32.50
CA VAL A 350 -35.47 21.95 32.45
C VAL A 350 -34.96 21.56 31.07
N ARG A 351 -33.84 20.82 31.04
CA ARG A 351 -33.26 20.20 29.85
C ARG A 351 -33.06 18.72 30.13
N LEU A 352 -33.43 17.85 29.20
CA LEU A 352 -33.28 16.40 29.34
C LEU A 352 -32.87 15.77 28.01
N PHE A 353 -31.75 15.06 28.02
CA PHE A 353 -31.15 14.44 26.84
C PHE A 353 -30.66 13.03 27.16
N ARG A 354 -30.67 12.16 26.13
CA ARG A 354 -30.00 10.85 26.16
C ARG A 354 -28.76 10.86 25.29
N GLN A 355 -27.60 10.57 25.87
CA GLN A 355 -26.33 10.42 25.18
C GLN A 355 -25.92 8.96 25.15
N CYS A 356 -25.44 8.48 24.00
CA CYS A 356 -24.80 7.18 23.89
C CYS A 356 -23.51 7.32 23.07
N ASN A 357 -22.40 6.92 23.66
CA ASN A 357 -21.10 6.80 23.01
C ASN A 357 -20.41 5.53 23.54
N LEU A 358 -19.78 4.77 22.64
CA LEU A 358 -19.15 3.49 22.96
C LEU A 358 -17.66 3.61 22.70
N ALA A 359 -16.83 3.12 23.63
CA ALA A 359 -15.38 3.10 23.43
C ALA A 359 -15.07 2.29 22.17
N ALA A 360 -14.35 2.89 21.23
CA ALA A 360 -14.09 2.24 19.95
C ALA A 360 -13.21 1.00 20.13
N SER A 361 -13.42 0.01 19.29
CA SER A 361 -12.62 -1.23 19.22
C SER A 361 -11.18 -0.98 18.75
N ARG A 362 -10.93 0.19 18.14
CA ARG A 362 -9.66 0.56 17.53
C ARG A 362 -9.30 2.03 17.78
N PRO A 363 -8.01 2.38 17.79
CA PRO A 363 -7.58 3.77 17.84
C PRO A 363 -7.94 4.51 16.55
N PRO A 364 -8.01 5.86 16.59
CA PRO A 364 -8.09 6.69 15.40
C PRO A 364 -6.96 6.38 14.41
N VAL A 365 -7.31 6.38 13.12
CA VAL A 365 -6.35 6.22 12.04
C VAL A 365 -5.79 7.60 11.72
N GLY A 366 -4.49 7.82 11.87
CA GLY A 366 -3.84 9.03 11.40
C GLY A 366 -3.63 9.03 9.88
N PRO A 367 -2.97 10.05 9.31
CA PRO A 367 -2.32 9.91 8.01
C PRO A 367 -1.53 8.61 8.03
N GLU A 368 -1.70 7.78 7.01
CA GLU A 368 -0.88 6.59 6.84
C GLU A 368 0.60 7.00 6.84
N VAL A 369 1.17 7.00 8.04
CA VAL A 369 2.59 6.87 8.25
C VAL A 369 2.75 5.47 8.83
N ARG A 370 2.39 4.45 8.02
CA ARG A 370 3.44 3.45 7.82
C ARG A 370 4.55 4.27 7.19
N GLY A 371 5.46 4.76 8.04
CA GLY A 371 6.67 5.40 7.57
C GLY A 371 7.28 4.48 6.52
N PRO A 372 8.06 5.01 5.57
CA PRO A 372 8.60 4.18 4.52
C PRO A 372 9.36 2.96 5.06
N LEU A 373 9.76 2.94 6.33
CA LEU A 373 10.36 1.79 7.00
C LEU A 373 9.37 1.04 7.90
N VAL A 374 9.15 -0.25 7.64
CA VAL A 374 8.30 -1.15 8.44
C VAL A 374 9.09 -2.36 8.92
N ARG A 375 8.93 -2.78 10.18
CA ARG A 375 9.49 -4.04 10.70
C ARG A 375 8.56 -5.21 10.40
N ILE A 376 9.07 -6.24 9.72
CA ILE A 376 8.30 -7.43 9.33
C ILE A 376 8.74 -8.71 10.07
N ALA A 377 9.92 -8.70 10.68
CA ALA A 377 10.42 -9.77 11.55
C ALA A 377 11.49 -9.20 12.49
N PRO A 378 11.94 -9.96 13.52
CA PRO A 378 12.91 -9.47 14.52
C PRO A 378 14.16 -8.83 13.90
N GLU A 379 14.68 -9.39 12.82
CA GLU A 379 15.88 -8.92 12.13
C GLU A 379 15.60 -8.33 10.72
N TYR A 380 14.33 -8.10 10.36
CA TYR A 380 13.97 -7.64 9.02
C TYR A 380 13.09 -6.39 9.04
N LEU A 381 13.55 -5.40 8.29
CA LEU A 381 12.84 -4.19 7.92
C LEU A 381 12.58 -4.18 6.41
N VAL A 382 11.50 -3.54 5.99
CA VAL A 382 11.18 -3.27 4.58
C VAL A 382 11.04 -1.76 4.40
N CYS A 383 11.73 -1.23 3.41
CA CYS A 383 11.81 0.19 3.08
C CYS A 383 11.09 0.51 1.75
N GLY A 384 10.12 1.41 1.78
CA GLY A 384 9.34 1.90 0.65
C GLY A 384 9.78 3.27 0.12
N ASP A 385 10.81 3.90 0.69
CA ASP A 385 11.35 5.19 0.21
C ASP A 385 12.40 4.98 -0.89
N PRO A 386 12.15 5.42 -2.15
CA PRO A 386 13.08 5.26 -3.26
C PRO A 386 14.44 5.94 -3.04
N ILE A 387 14.49 7.06 -2.33
CA ILE A 387 15.72 7.81 -2.05
C ILE A 387 16.61 7.01 -1.10
N GLU A 388 16.02 6.44 -0.06
CA GLU A 388 16.72 5.60 0.90
C GLU A 388 17.21 4.28 0.29
N ILE A 389 16.39 3.62 -0.54
CA ILE A 389 16.81 2.43 -1.29
C ILE A 389 18.02 2.75 -2.17
N ARG A 390 17.95 3.85 -2.92
CA ARG A 390 19.04 4.32 -3.79
C ARG A 390 20.33 4.60 -3.03
N ARG A 391 20.22 5.23 -1.85
CA ARG A 391 21.36 5.46 -0.96
C ARG A 391 21.97 4.14 -0.48
N MET A 392 21.15 3.22 0.01
CA MET A 392 21.60 1.91 0.50
C MET A 392 22.24 1.05 -0.60
N TRP A 393 21.76 1.14 -1.84
CA TRP A 393 22.30 0.37 -2.98
C TRP A 393 23.44 1.10 -3.73
N GLY A 394 23.80 2.30 -3.29
CA GLY A 394 24.85 3.11 -3.89
C GLY A 394 26.23 2.45 -3.85
N VAL A 395 27.11 2.85 -4.78
CA VAL A 395 28.46 2.27 -4.95
C VAL A 395 29.32 2.36 -3.68
N ARG A 396 29.20 3.47 -2.94
CA ARG A 396 29.95 3.74 -1.70
C ARG A 396 29.14 3.47 -0.44
N SER A 397 28.05 2.71 -0.55
CA SER A 397 27.20 2.39 0.58
C SER A 397 27.91 1.48 1.58
N GLN A 398 27.64 1.68 2.87
CA GLN A 398 28.05 0.79 3.96
C GLN A 398 27.17 -0.46 4.09
N PHE A 399 26.15 -0.58 3.23
CA PHE A 399 25.23 -1.69 3.19
C PHE A 399 25.65 -2.71 2.13
N ASP A 400 25.85 -3.96 2.54
CA ASP A 400 26.17 -5.09 1.67
C ASP A 400 25.03 -6.12 1.61
N ARG A 401 25.16 -7.16 0.79
CA ARG A 401 24.12 -8.20 0.64
C ARG A 401 23.89 -8.97 1.95
N ALA A 402 22.62 -9.04 2.37
CA ALA A 402 22.18 -9.81 3.53
C ALA A 402 22.36 -11.34 3.33
N PRO A 403 22.30 -12.14 4.42
CA PRO A 403 22.38 -13.60 4.34
C PRO A 403 21.38 -14.26 3.39
N TRP A 404 20.23 -13.64 3.16
CA TRP A 404 19.17 -14.06 2.23
C TRP A 404 19.70 -14.47 0.84
N PHE A 405 20.73 -13.77 0.32
CA PHE A 405 21.32 -14.08 -0.98
C PHE A 405 21.93 -15.48 -1.08
N LYS A 406 22.28 -16.12 0.04
CA LYS A 406 22.74 -17.52 0.04
C LYS A 406 21.68 -18.51 -0.44
N GLY A 407 20.39 -18.16 -0.34
CA GLY A 407 19.30 -18.98 -0.85
C GLY A 407 19.34 -19.16 -2.37
N PHE A 408 20.05 -18.28 -3.08
CA PHE A 408 20.21 -18.29 -4.54
C PHE A 408 21.49 -18.97 -5.00
N GLN A 409 22.07 -19.83 -4.16
CA GLN A 409 23.18 -20.68 -4.55
C GLN A 409 22.66 -21.86 -5.38
N LEU A 410 22.64 -21.72 -6.71
CA LEU A 410 22.02 -22.70 -7.62
C LEU A 410 22.75 -24.05 -7.71
N ASP A 411 24.05 -24.10 -7.40
CA ASP A 411 24.86 -25.32 -7.39
C ASP A 411 25.69 -25.43 -6.10
N PRO A 412 25.08 -25.66 -4.92
CA PRO A 412 25.80 -25.70 -3.65
C PRO A 412 26.94 -26.76 -3.64
N PRO A 413 28.16 -26.42 -3.17
CA PRO A 413 28.51 -25.24 -2.37
C PRO A 413 29.06 -24.05 -3.18
N ASN A 414 28.79 -23.98 -4.49
CA ASN A 414 29.42 -23.05 -5.42
C ASN A 414 28.60 -21.77 -5.52
N ASP A 415 29.23 -20.63 -5.25
CA ASP A 415 28.58 -19.33 -5.39
C ASP A 415 28.57 -18.83 -6.84
N CYS A 416 27.61 -17.96 -7.15
CA CYS A 416 27.46 -17.30 -8.44
C CYS A 416 27.25 -15.79 -8.27
N SER A 417 27.11 -15.04 -9.36
CA SER A 417 26.90 -13.58 -9.30
C SER A 417 25.68 -13.16 -8.47
N LEU A 418 24.67 -14.02 -8.31
CA LEU A 418 23.51 -13.78 -7.45
C LEU A 418 23.79 -14.04 -5.97
N SER A 419 24.50 -15.12 -5.62
CA SER A 419 24.65 -15.55 -4.22
C SER A 419 25.85 -14.94 -3.49
N ILE A 420 26.90 -14.50 -4.20
CA ILE A 420 28.08 -13.89 -3.58
C ILE A 420 27.66 -12.64 -2.79
N ARG A 421 28.07 -12.60 -1.51
CA ARG A 421 27.83 -11.48 -0.60
C ARG A 421 29.05 -10.58 -0.41
N ASP A 422 30.25 -11.16 -0.48
CA ASP A 422 31.48 -10.39 -0.37
C ASP A 422 31.62 -9.45 -1.57
N SER A 423 31.71 -8.15 -1.30
CA SER A 423 31.67 -7.15 -2.34
C SER A 423 32.93 -7.11 -3.20
N THR A 424 34.08 -7.55 -2.68
CA THR A 424 35.34 -7.62 -3.41
C THR A 424 35.32 -8.80 -4.39
N LEU A 425 34.95 -9.98 -3.90
CA LEU A 425 34.79 -11.19 -4.73
C LEU A 425 33.71 -10.98 -5.80
N HIS A 426 32.58 -10.37 -5.44
CA HIS A 426 31.53 -10.05 -6.39
C HIS A 426 32.04 -9.09 -7.48
N SER A 427 32.77 -8.03 -7.11
CA SER A 427 33.32 -7.08 -8.08
C SER A 427 34.33 -7.73 -9.02
N LEU A 428 35.17 -8.63 -8.51
CA LEU A 428 36.12 -9.41 -9.31
C LEU A 428 35.39 -10.31 -10.31
N LEU A 429 34.41 -11.12 -9.84
CA LEU A 429 33.59 -11.96 -10.71
C LEU A 429 32.89 -11.12 -11.78
N ARG A 430 32.19 -10.05 -11.35
CA ARG A 430 31.46 -9.13 -12.23
C ARG A 430 32.35 -8.52 -13.32
N SER A 431 33.61 -8.21 -13.03
CA SER A 431 34.53 -7.64 -14.03
C SER A 431 34.81 -8.60 -15.19
N LYS A 432 34.78 -9.92 -14.94
CA LYS A 432 34.91 -10.98 -15.96
C LYS A 432 33.60 -11.20 -16.72
N LEU A 433 32.45 -11.05 -16.04
CA LEU A 433 31.12 -11.29 -16.61
C LEU A 433 30.61 -10.13 -17.47
N SER A 434 30.91 -8.88 -17.09
CA SER A 434 30.31 -7.68 -17.69
C SER A 434 30.47 -7.57 -19.21
N PRO A 435 31.60 -7.95 -19.83
CA PRO A 435 31.73 -7.92 -21.31
C PRO A 435 30.70 -8.81 -22.02
N GLY A 436 30.54 -10.06 -21.59
CA GLY A 436 29.56 -10.99 -22.15
C GLY A 436 28.13 -10.48 -22.01
N TYR A 437 27.75 -10.07 -20.79
CA TYR A 437 26.40 -9.53 -20.52
C TYR A 437 26.10 -8.17 -21.19
N SER A 438 27.14 -7.43 -21.59
CA SER A 438 26.94 -6.19 -22.36
C SER A 438 26.49 -6.45 -23.81
N GLY A 439 26.57 -7.70 -24.27
CA GLY A 439 26.28 -8.10 -25.64
C GLY A 439 27.39 -7.77 -26.65
N LYS A 440 28.44 -7.03 -26.26
CA LYS A 440 29.51 -6.59 -27.17
C LYS A 440 30.38 -7.73 -27.69
N ASP A 441 30.54 -8.79 -26.89
CA ASP A 441 31.37 -9.95 -27.23
C ASP A 441 30.57 -11.06 -27.95
N ILE A 442 29.28 -10.84 -28.22
CA ILE A 442 28.38 -11.82 -28.83
C ILE A 442 28.23 -11.51 -30.32
N ASP A 443 28.82 -12.35 -31.17
CA ASP A 443 28.71 -12.19 -32.62
C ASP A 443 27.27 -12.44 -33.07
N GLY A 444 26.73 -11.52 -33.87
CA GLY A 444 25.40 -11.67 -34.43
C GLY A 444 24.26 -11.61 -33.42
N LEU A 445 24.46 -11.12 -32.19
CA LEU A 445 23.41 -11.01 -31.15
C LEU A 445 22.08 -10.47 -31.70
N HIS A 446 22.14 -9.33 -32.40
CA HIS A 446 20.94 -8.73 -32.99
C HIS A 446 20.26 -9.66 -33.99
N LYS A 447 21.02 -10.36 -34.84
CA LYS A 447 20.50 -11.31 -35.84
C LYS A 447 19.91 -12.55 -35.20
N SER A 448 20.52 -13.06 -34.12
CA SER A 448 20.00 -14.19 -33.35
C SER A 448 18.66 -13.85 -32.70
N ILE A 449 18.54 -12.65 -32.12
CA ILE A 449 17.26 -12.15 -31.59
C ILE A 449 16.23 -12.02 -32.71
N ASP A 450 16.61 -11.42 -33.84
CA ASP A 450 15.72 -11.27 -35.00
C ASP A 450 15.21 -12.62 -35.51
N TYR A 451 16.09 -13.63 -35.56
CA TYR A 451 15.75 -14.99 -35.96
C TYR A 451 14.76 -15.64 -35.00
N GLN A 452 14.99 -15.57 -33.68
CA GLN A 452 14.07 -16.16 -32.70
C GLN A 452 12.71 -15.43 -32.66
N VAL A 453 12.70 -14.10 -32.80
CA VAL A 453 11.45 -13.33 -32.90
C VAL A 453 10.68 -13.71 -34.17
N ALA A 454 11.37 -13.84 -35.32
CA ALA A 454 10.75 -14.31 -36.56
C ALA A 454 10.21 -15.73 -36.46
N LYS A 455 10.91 -16.61 -35.73
CA LYS A 455 10.44 -17.97 -35.42
C LYS A 455 9.18 -17.95 -34.57
N PHE A 456 9.12 -17.08 -33.56
CA PHE A 456 7.92 -16.92 -32.72
C PHE A 456 6.72 -16.35 -33.49
N VAL A 457 6.96 -15.39 -34.40
CA VAL A 457 5.93 -14.88 -35.32
C VAL A 457 5.37 -16.02 -36.17
N ARG A 458 6.23 -16.84 -36.80
CA ARG A 458 5.78 -18.02 -37.57
C ARG A 458 5.04 -19.02 -36.71
N PHE A 459 5.51 -19.26 -35.49
CA PHE A 459 4.85 -20.14 -34.53
C PHE A 459 3.40 -19.68 -34.24
N ILE A 460 3.17 -18.38 -34.06
CA ILE A 460 1.83 -17.80 -33.91
C ILE A 460 1.02 -18.02 -35.20
N GLU A 461 1.57 -17.66 -36.36
CA GLU A 461 0.88 -17.75 -37.66
C GLU A 461 0.42 -19.18 -37.99
N GLU A 462 1.26 -20.16 -37.74
CA GLU A 462 1.01 -21.56 -38.08
C GLU A 462 0.03 -22.25 -37.12
N LYS A 463 0.12 -21.93 -35.81
CA LYS A 463 -0.57 -22.72 -34.76
C LYS A 463 -1.74 -22.00 -34.09
N TYR A 464 -1.66 -20.68 -33.91
CA TYR A 464 -2.58 -19.95 -33.03
C TYR A 464 -3.29 -18.76 -33.68
N LEU A 465 -3.09 -18.54 -34.98
CA LEU A 465 -3.79 -17.48 -35.70
C LEU A 465 -5.28 -17.82 -35.81
N SER A 466 -6.10 -17.04 -35.10
CA SER A 466 -7.55 -17.07 -35.22
C SER A 466 -8.00 -16.28 -36.44
N THR A 467 -9.06 -16.77 -37.08
CA THR A 467 -9.74 -16.10 -38.20
C THR A 467 -11.18 -15.78 -37.80
N GLU A 468 -12.01 -15.31 -38.74
CA GLU A 468 -13.44 -15.11 -38.52
C GLU A 468 -14.18 -16.44 -38.32
N THR A 469 -13.69 -17.53 -38.93
CA THR A 469 -14.35 -18.85 -38.94
C THR A 469 -13.63 -19.89 -38.08
N ASP A 470 -12.41 -19.63 -37.62
CA ASP A 470 -11.59 -20.57 -36.85
C ASP A 470 -11.02 -19.87 -35.61
N PHE A 471 -11.47 -20.30 -34.43
CA PHE A 471 -11.03 -19.76 -33.14
C PHE A 471 -9.95 -20.65 -32.53
N ARG A 472 -8.73 -20.11 -32.42
CA ARG A 472 -7.56 -20.79 -31.88
C ARG A 472 -7.04 -20.03 -30.66
N PRO A 473 -7.53 -20.34 -29.45
CA PRO A 473 -7.03 -19.70 -28.24
C PRO A 473 -5.59 -20.12 -27.97
N VAL A 474 -4.80 -19.20 -27.40
CA VAL A 474 -3.43 -19.48 -26.97
C VAL A 474 -3.23 -19.01 -25.54
N ASP A 475 -2.60 -19.87 -24.73
CA ASP A 475 -2.01 -19.44 -23.46
C ASP A 475 -0.71 -18.68 -23.76
N PHE A 476 -0.84 -17.37 -23.91
CA PHE A 476 0.29 -16.51 -24.26
C PHE A 476 1.34 -16.49 -23.14
N ALA A 477 0.95 -16.65 -21.88
CA ALA A 477 1.86 -16.65 -20.75
C ALA A 477 2.89 -17.79 -20.86
N ARG A 478 2.44 -19.01 -21.18
CA ARG A 478 3.34 -20.15 -21.42
C ARG A 478 4.16 -19.98 -22.70
N LYS A 479 3.54 -19.57 -23.80
CA LYS A 479 4.23 -19.55 -25.11
C LYS A 479 5.31 -18.49 -25.21
N ILE A 480 5.16 -17.33 -24.54
CA ILE A 480 6.22 -16.32 -24.57
C ILE A 480 7.47 -16.73 -23.77
N GLN A 481 7.32 -17.60 -22.77
CA GLN A 481 8.47 -18.17 -22.05
C GLN A 481 9.29 -19.10 -22.93
N PHE A 482 8.66 -19.80 -23.89
CA PHE A 482 9.38 -20.58 -24.89
C PHE A 482 10.29 -19.70 -25.74
N LEU A 483 9.83 -18.50 -26.12
CA LEU A 483 10.67 -17.53 -26.83
C LEU A 483 11.86 -17.09 -25.98
N THR A 484 11.64 -16.69 -24.72
CA THR A 484 12.73 -16.18 -23.88
C THR A 484 13.75 -17.27 -23.52
N LEU A 485 13.32 -18.53 -23.33
CA LEU A 485 14.22 -19.67 -23.14
C LEU A 485 15.05 -19.99 -24.40
N ASP A 486 14.44 -19.94 -25.58
CA ASP A 486 15.17 -20.14 -26.83
C ASP A 486 16.11 -18.95 -27.14
N LEU A 487 15.73 -17.72 -26.78
CA LEU A 487 16.59 -16.54 -26.89
C LEU A 487 17.85 -16.70 -26.02
N ILE A 488 17.67 -16.85 -24.70
CA ILE A 488 18.79 -16.90 -23.75
C ILE A 488 19.74 -18.06 -24.06
N SER A 489 19.22 -19.25 -24.37
CA SER A 489 20.05 -20.40 -24.73
C SER A 489 20.88 -20.12 -26.00
N THR A 490 20.29 -19.48 -27.01
CA THR A 490 20.96 -19.18 -28.29
C THR A 490 22.20 -18.30 -28.12
N PHE A 491 22.14 -17.22 -27.33
CA PHE A 491 23.28 -16.31 -27.21
C PHE A 491 24.12 -16.52 -25.95
N ALA A 492 23.60 -17.20 -24.92
CA ALA A 492 24.38 -17.59 -23.75
C ALA A 492 25.30 -18.78 -24.06
N LEU A 493 24.77 -19.81 -24.72
CA LEU A 493 25.41 -21.11 -24.89
C LEU A 493 25.73 -21.49 -26.34
N ARG A 494 25.26 -20.69 -27.33
CA ARG A 494 25.37 -20.96 -28.79
C ARG A 494 24.63 -22.22 -29.24
N GLY A 495 23.66 -22.68 -28.45
CA GLY A 495 22.71 -23.75 -28.79
C GLY A 495 21.31 -23.36 -28.33
N THR A 496 20.31 -23.51 -29.19
CA THR A 496 18.90 -23.27 -28.83
C THR A 496 18.32 -24.51 -28.17
N PHE A 497 17.62 -24.36 -27.04
CA PHE A 497 16.95 -25.49 -26.39
C PHE A 497 15.84 -26.11 -27.24
N GLY A 498 15.13 -25.30 -28.02
CA GLY A 498 14.16 -25.76 -29.01
C GLY A 498 12.73 -25.83 -28.48
N PHE A 499 12.39 -25.04 -27.45
CA PHE A 499 11.03 -24.96 -26.91
C PHE A 499 10.03 -24.54 -27.99
N MET A 500 10.42 -23.60 -28.87
CA MET A 500 9.58 -23.21 -30.01
C MET A 500 9.58 -24.23 -31.16
N ASP A 501 10.54 -25.15 -31.25
CA ASP A 501 10.54 -26.20 -32.30
C ASP A 501 9.62 -27.36 -31.93
N LYS A 502 9.61 -27.72 -30.64
CA LYS A 502 8.83 -28.85 -30.11
C LYS A 502 7.44 -28.46 -29.63
N TYR A 503 7.23 -27.16 -29.40
CA TYR A 503 5.96 -26.58 -28.94
C TYR A 503 5.52 -27.05 -27.54
N GLU A 504 6.45 -27.55 -26.75
CA GLU A 504 6.23 -28.15 -25.43
C GLU A 504 7.22 -27.60 -24.39
N ASP A 505 6.88 -27.77 -23.11
CA ASP A 505 7.77 -27.48 -21.99
C ASP A 505 8.84 -28.58 -21.91
N LEU A 506 9.98 -28.34 -22.55
CA LEU A 506 11.05 -29.32 -22.61
C LEU A 506 11.58 -29.63 -21.20
N PHE A 507 11.64 -30.93 -20.89
CA PHE A 507 12.12 -31.47 -19.62
C PHE A 507 11.26 -31.07 -18.41
N ASP A 508 9.99 -30.70 -18.60
CA ASP A 508 9.12 -30.13 -17.55
C ASP A 508 9.79 -28.96 -16.80
N TYR A 509 10.62 -28.19 -17.50
CA TYR A 509 11.46 -27.16 -16.90
C TYR A 509 10.61 -26.04 -16.28
N ILE A 510 9.67 -25.48 -17.04
CA ILE A 510 8.84 -24.37 -16.59
C ILE A 510 7.97 -24.83 -15.43
N LYS A 511 7.28 -25.96 -15.59
CA LYS A 511 6.44 -26.52 -14.52
C LYS A 511 7.23 -26.73 -13.21
N THR A 512 8.39 -27.39 -13.28
CA THR A 512 9.20 -27.67 -12.09
C THR A 512 9.72 -26.37 -11.45
N THR A 513 10.08 -25.38 -12.27
CA THR A 513 10.57 -24.08 -11.77
C THR A 513 9.45 -23.29 -11.08
N GLU A 514 8.24 -23.27 -11.66
CA GLU A 514 7.05 -22.65 -11.06
C GLU A 514 6.68 -23.28 -9.71
N GLU A 515 6.80 -24.60 -9.57
CA GLU A 515 6.50 -25.31 -8.31
C GLU A 515 7.60 -25.17 -7.25
N SER A 516 8.88 -25.05 -7.66
CA SER A 516 10.03 -25.05 -6.74
C SER A 516 10.48 -23.66 -6.27
N LEU A 517 10.31 -22.61 -7.10
CA LEU A 517 10.76 -21.26 -6.75
C LEU A 517 10.07 -20.68 -5.49
N PRO A 518 8.75 -20.84 -5.26
CA PRO A 518 8.13 -20.35 -4.03
C PRO A 518 8.75 -20.95 -2.76
N LEU A 519 9.07 -22.25 -2.80
CA LEU A 519 9.72 -22.94 -1.71
C LEU A 519 11.16 -22.43 -1.50
N MET A 520 11.92 -22.25 -2.59
CA MET A 520 13.27 -21.69 -2.54
C MET A 520 13.29 -20.29 -1.90
N GLN A 521 12.33 -19.44 -2.26
CA GLN A 521 12.18 -18.08 -1.76
C GLN A 521 11.85 -18.02 -0.27
N MET A 522 10.92 -18.88 0.16
CA MET A 522 10.59 -19.04 1.58
C MET A 522 11.81 -19.49 2.39
N ILE A 523 12.54 -20.50 1.92
CA ILE A 523 13.73 -21.02 2.62
C ILE A 523 14.85 -19.97 2.68
N ALA A 524 14.99 -19.11 1.66
CA ALA A 524 15.97 -18.04 1.65
C ALA A 524 15.78 -17.01 2.80
N LEU A 525 14.56 -16.86 3.30
CA LEU A 525 14.23 -16.04 4.47
C LEU A 525 14.57 -16.71 5.81
N LEU A 526 14.98 -17.98 5.79
CA LEU A 526 15.30 -18.80 6.97
C LEU A 526 16.76 -19.30 6.93
N PRO A 527 17.77 -18.45 7.20
CA PRO A 527 19.19 -18.80 7.05
C PRO A 527 19.64 -20.04 7.84
N GLY A 528 19.02 -20.28 9.01
CA GLY A 528 19.28 -21.48 9.82
C GLY A 528 18.85 -22.76 9.12
N LEU A 529 17.63 -22.79 8.59
CA LEU A 529 17.10 -23.92 7.83
C LEU A 529 17.92 -24.15 6.54
N LEU A 530 18.23 -23.07 5.82
CA LEU A 530 19.06 -23.13 4.63
C LEU A 530 20.44 -23.76 4.92
N SER A 531 21.06 -23.40 6.05
CA SER A 531 22.36 -23.97 6.45
C SER A 531 22.27 -25.47 6.72
N VAL A 532 21.15 -25.95 7.28
CA VAL A 532 20.88 -27.38 7.47
C VAL A 532 20.70 -28.08 6.11
N LEU A 533 19.89 -27.51 5.21
CA LEU A 533 19.62 -28.09 3.88
C LEU A 533 20.85 -28.12 2.98
N HIS A 534 21.76 -27.15 3.12
CA HIS A 534 23.03 -27.14 2.37
C HIS A 534 24.09 -28.08 2.96
N SER A 535 23.86 -28.64 4.14
CA SER A 535 24.80 -29.57 4.76
C SER A 535 24.93 -30.88 3.96
N PRO A 536 26.07 -31.59 4.05
CA PRO A 536 26.27 -32.87 3.36
C PRO A 536 25.21 -33.93 3.65
N LEU A 537 24.55 -33.85 4.82
CA LEU A 537 23.53 -34.79 5.27
C LEU A 537 22.28 -34.81 4.36
N PHE A 538 21.95 -33.66 3.77
CA PHE A 538 20.78 -33.49 2.90
C PHE A 538 21.15 -33.47 1.40
N LYS A 539 22.35 -33.94 1.04
CA LYS A 539 22.81 -33.97 -0.36
C LYS A 539 21.89 -34.76 -1.31
N VAL A 540 21.18 -35.76 -0.80
CA VAL A 540 20.33 -36.69 -1.57
C VAL A 540 19.01 -36.06 -2.03
N ILE A 541 18.51 -35.02 -1.34
CA ILE A 541 17.24 -34.36 -1.66
C ILE A 541 17.39 -33.12 -2.56
N ARG A 542 18.62 -32.80 -2.99
CA ARG A 542 18.90 -31.62 -3.82
C ARG A 542 18.79 -31.98 -5.31
N PRO A 543 18.33 -31.05 -6.16
CA PRO A 543 18.43 -31.24 -7.61
C PRO A 543 19.87 -31.54 -8.02
N THR A 544 20.03 -32.52 -8.90
CA THR A 544 21.34 -32.96 -9.39
C THR A 544 21.42 -32.79 -10.89
N HIS A 545 22.64 -32.55 -11.39
CA HIS A 545 22.91 -32.49 -12.83
C HIS A 545 22.59 -33.79 -13.59
N THR A 546 22.30 -34.88 -12.85
CA THR A 546 21.87 -36.18 -13.39
C THR A 546 20.34 -36.32 -13.45
N ASP A 547 19.57 -35.35 -12.97
CA ASP A 547 18.10 -35.43 -13.00
C ASP A 547 17.60 -35.40 -14.46
N ALA A 548 16.54 -36.18 -14.73
CA ALA A 548 15.97 -36.28 -16.06
C ALA A 548 15.05 -35.09 -16.43
N ILE A 549 14.58 -34.33 -15.44
CA ILE A 549 13.62 -33.24 -15.57
C ILE A 549 14.03 -32.01 -14.74
N GLY A 550 13.36 -30.88 -14.97
CA GLY A 550 13.46 -29.68 -14.15
C GLY A 550 14.82 -28.98 -14.18
N LEU A 551 15.14 -28.24 -13.11
CA LEU A 551 16.39 -27.49 -12.98
C LEU A 551 17.61 -28.40 -13.09
N GLY A 552 17.57 -29.62 -12.52
CA GLY A 552 18.68 -30.57 -12.58
C GLY A 552 19.05 -31.01 -14.00
N LYS A 553 18.07 -31.21 -14.89
CA LYS A 553 18.34 -31.52 -16.31
C LYS A 553 19.01 -30.36 -17.03
N ILE A 554 18.53 -29.14 -16.81
CA ILE A 554 19.14 -27.92 -17.37
C ILE A 554 20.54 -27.69 -16.78
N MET A 555 20.76 -28.02 -15.51
CA MET A 555 22.09 -28.01 -14.91
C MET A 555 23.05 -28.97 -15.60
N GLY A 556 22.59 -30.18 -15.92
CA GLY A 556 23.37 -31.14 -16.70
C GLY A 556 23.79 -30.58 -18.06
N ILE A 557 22.84 -30.01 -18.82
CA ILE A 557 23.09 -29.43 -20.14
C ILE A 557 24.06 -28.24 -20.05
N ALA A 558 23.84 -27.33 -19.10
CA ALA A 558 24.71 -26.18 -18.91
C ALA A 558 26.15 -26.60 -18.52
N LYS A 559 26.28 -27.61 -17.65
CA LYS A 559 27.58 -28.17 -17.24
C LYS A 559 28.29 -28.86 -18.38
N GLU A 560 27.58 -29.66 -19.17
CA GLU A 560 28.12 -30.32 -20.35
C GLU A 560 28.69 -29.28 -21.34
N ILE A 561 27.88 -28.31 -21.74
CA ILE A 561 28.30 -27.26 -22.68
C ILE A 561 29.45 -26.42 -22.13
N ALA A 562 29.42 -26.09 -20.83
CA ALA A 562 30.52 -25.37 -20.19
C ALA A 562 31.79 -26.21 -20.18
N SER A 563 31.72 -27.49 -19.80
CA SER A 563 32.88 -28.39 -19.72
C SER A 563 33.58 -28.58 -21.06
N GLU A 564 32.83 -28.62 -22.17
CA GLU A 564 33.40 -28.67 -23.53
C GLU A 564 34.31 -27.46 -23.81
N ARG A 565 34.10 -26.31 -23.16
CA ARG A 565 34.93 -25.12 -23.35
C ARG A 565 36.26 -25.17 -22.59
N TYR A 566 36.39 -26.08 -21.62
CA TYR A 566 37.54 -26.18 -20.72
C TYR A 566 38.24 -27.56 -20.80
N GLY A 567 38.16 -28.25 -21.95
CA GLY A 567 38.90 -29.49 -22.21
C GLY A 567 40.42 -29.29 -22.28
N ASP A 568 41.13 -30.12 -23.06
CA ASP A 568 42.61 -30.06 -23.18
C ASP A 568 43.15 -28.67 -23.60
N SER A 569 42.31 -27.87 -24.26
CA SER A 569 42.55 -26.46 -24.55
C SER A 569 41.25 -25.65 -24.45
N GLU A 570 41.36 -24.41 -23.96
CA GLU A 570 40.20 -23.52 -23.82
C GLU A 570 39.61 -23.14 -25.19
N ILE A 571 38.30 -23.35 -25.36
CA ILE A 571 37.57 -23.03 -26.59
C ILE A 571 36.81 -21.72 -26.42
N VAL A 572 37.38 -20.64 -26.94
CA VAL A 572 36.72 -19.32 -26.98
C VAL A 572 35.85 -19.21 -28.23
N LYS A 573 34.54 -19.19 -28.04
CA LYS A 573 33.56 -18.80 -29.08
C LYS A 573 33.01 -17.39 -28.78
N ARG A 574 32.48 -16.70 -29.78
CA ARG A 574 31.88 -15.36 -29.60
C ARG A 574 30.41 -15.42 -29.17
N ASP A 575 30.22 -16.00 -28.00
CA ASP A 575 28.98 -16.07 -27.21
C ASP A 575 29.25 -15.61 -25.76
N MET A 576 28.24 -15.52 -24.89
CA MET A 576 28.50 -15.06 -23.52
C MET A 576 29.44 -15.99 -22.75
N LEU A 577 29.23 -17.31 -22.84
CA LEU A 577 30.09 -18.28 -22.17
C LEU A 577 31.54 -18.19 -22.66
N GLY A 578 31.77 -18.03 -23.96
CA GLY A 578 33.11 -17.85 -24.51
C GLY A 578 33.75 -16.50 -24.16
N SER A 579 32.95 -15.44 -23.97
CA SER A 579 33.44 -14.20 -23.34
C SER A 579 33.95 -14.47 -21.92
N PHE A 580 33.24 -15.30 -21.14
CA PHE A 580 33.69 -15.66 -19.80
C PHE A 580 35.00 -16.46 -19.80
N VAL A 581 35.12 -17.44 -20.70
CA VAL A 581 36.36 -18.20 -20.93
C VAL A 581 37.51 -17.24 -21.28
N ALA A 582 37.31 -16.34 -22.24
CA ALA A 582 38.32 -15.37 -22.68
C ALA A 582 38.77 -14.39 -21.58
N ARG A 583 37.96 -14.23 -20.51
CA ARG A 583 38.29 -13.39 -19.34
C ARG A 583 38.82 -14.21 -18.15
N GLY A 584 39.17 -15.47 -18.38
CA GLY A 584 39.75 -16.36 -17.38
C GLY A 584 38.77 -16.67 -16.24
N LEU A 585 37.48 -16.80 -16.55
CA LEU A 585 36.52 -17.38 -15.60
C LEU A 585 36.84 -18.88 -15.44
N THR A 586 36.82 -19.40 -14.22
CA THR A 586 37.08 -20.83 -14.01
C THR A 586 35.92 -21.65 -14.57
N GLN A 587 36.17 -22.91 -14.96
CA GLN A 587 35.10 -23.81 -15.43
C GLN A 587 33.92 -23.85 -14.44
N LYS A 588 34.22 -24.01 -13.15
CA LYS A 588 33.23 -24.09 -12.08
C LYS A 588 32.37 -22.83 -11.95
N ASP A 589 32.99 -21.66 -12.06
CA ASP A 589 32.28 -20.38 -12.03
C ASP A 589 31.45 -20.18 -13.31
N ALA A 590 31.97 -20.63 -14.46
CA ALA A 590 31.27 -20.57 -15.74
C ALA A 590 30.04 -21.48 -15.77
N GLU A 591 30.14 -22.70 -15.22
CA GLU A 591 29.02 -23.62 -15.02
C GLU A 591 27.95 -22.99 -14.14
N SER A 592 28.34 -22.44 -12.98
CA SER A 592 27.40 -21.82 -12.03
C SER A 592 26.72 -20.58 -12.62
N GLU A 593 27.47 -19.75 -13.35
CA GLU A 593 26.93 -18.55 -13.98
C GLU A 593 26.03 -18.86 -15.18
N SER A 594 26.28 -19.96 -15.91
CA SER A 594 25.40 -20.39 -17.00
C SER A 594 23.98 -20.71 -16.51
N LEU A 595 23.85 -21.23 -15.28
CA LEU A 595 22.54 -21.42 -14.64
C LEU A 595 21.85 -20.09 -14.34
N VAL A 596 22.60 -19.10 -13.86
CA VAL A 596 22.09 -17.75 -13.60
C VAL A 596 21.55 -17.14 -14.88
N GLN A 597 22.26 -17.28 -16.00
CA GLN A 597 21.81 -16.77 -17.30
C GLN A 597 20.44 -17.33 -17.66
N ILE A 598 20.27 -18.66 -17.59
CA ILE A 598 19.03 -19.33 -17.99
C ILE A 598 17.86 -18.92 -17.10
N VAL A 599 18.03 -18.98 -15.77
CA VAL A 599 16.96 -18.68 -14.80
C VAL A 599 16.62 -17.19 -14.81
N ALA A 600 17.61 -16.30 -14.73
CA ALA A 600 17.35 -14.86 -14.63
C ALA A 600 16.92 -14.24 -15.96
N GLY A 601 17.45 -14.73 -17.09
CA GLY A 601 17.21 -14.15 -18.42
C GLY A 601 15.90 -14.59 -19.09
N SER A 602 15.29 -15.69 -18.66
CA SER A 602 14.06 -16.21 -19.27
C SER A 602 12.79 -15.61 -18.66
N ASP A 603 12.58 -15.83 -17.37
CA ASP A 603 11.31 -15.51 -16.69
C ASP A 603 11.09 -14.00 -16.56
N THR A 604 12.14 -13.24 -16.25
CA THR A 604 12.01 -11.79 -16.03
C THR A 604 11.61 -11.04 -17.29
N THR A 605 12.25 -11.34 -18.43
CA THR A 605 11.86 -10.77 -19.73
C THR A 605 10.46 -11.24 -20.13
N ALA A 606 10.13 -12.53 -19.91
CA ALA A 606 8.81 -13.07 -20.23
C ALA A 606 7.71 -12.32 -19.47
N THR A 607 7.89 -12.07 -18.17
CA THR A 607 6.96 -11.27 -17.37
C THR A 607 6.70 -9.90 -17.98
N VAL A 608 7.73 -9.15 -18.36
CA VAL A 608 7.53 -7.82 -18.97
C VAL A 608 6.73 -7.91 -20.27
N ILE A 609 6.98 -8.91 -21.12
CA ILE A 609 6.23 -9.10 -22.37
C ILE A 609 4.77 -9.47 -22.08
N ARG A 610 4.51 -10.39 -21.14
CA ARG A 610 3.16 -10.77 -20.71
C ARG A 610 2.38 -9.55 -20.25
N ILE A 611 3.00 -8.71 -19.42
CA ILE A 611 2.38 -7.52 -18.82
C ILE A 611 2.12 -6.45 -19.87
N GLY A 612 3.08 -6.23 -20.77
CA GLY A 612 2.90 -5.32 -21.88
C GLY A 612 1.75 -5.74 -22.78
N ILE A 613 1.70 -6.99 -23.23
CA ILE A 613 0.61 -7.47 -24.08
C ILE A 613 -0.72 -7.43 -23.34
N PHE A 614 -0.78 -7.82 -22.07
CA PHE A 614 -2.00 -7.71 -21.26
C PHE A 614 -2.53 -6.28 -21.18
N HIS A 615 -1.69 -5.30 -20.79
CA HIS A 615 -2.11 -3.92 -20.66
C HIS A 615 -2.44 -3.27 -22.00
N ALA A 616 -1.68 -3.58 -23.05
CA ALA A 616 -2.03 -3.15 -24.40
C ALA A 616 -3.40 -3.72 -24.80
N SER A 617 -3.69 -4.98 -24.52
CA SER A 617 -4.94 -5.65 -24.93
C SER A 617 -6.17 -5.22 -24.12
N THR A 618 -5.98 -4.70 -22.92
CA THR A 618 -7.06 -4.26 -22.01
C THR A 618 -7.20 -2.75 -21.92
N SER A 619 -6.32 -1.99 -22.56
CA SER A 619 -6.35 -0.52 -22.60
C SER A 619 -6.41 -0.02 -24.04
N PRO A 620 -7.62 0.20 -24.60
CA PRO A 620 -7.79 0.58 -26.00
C PRO A 620 -6.98 1.82 -26.41
N LEU A 621 -6.88 2.81 -25.54
CA LEU A 621 -6.10 4.03 -25.80
C LEU A 621 -4.60 3.73 -25.96
N VAL A 622 -4.02 2.96 -25.03
CA VAL A 622 -2.60 2.55 -25.11
C VAL A 622 -2.36 1.71 -26.36
N TYR A 623 -3.28 0.80 -26.67
CA TYR A 623 -3.19 -0.04 -27.84
C TYR A 623 -3.10 0.77 -29.14
N GLN A 624 -4.05 1.69 -29.32
CA GLN A 624 -4.16 2.51 -30.52
C GLN A 624 -2.96 3.43 -30.68
N THR A 625 -2.55 4.13 -29.61
CA THR A 625 -1.43 5.09 -29.70
C THR A 625 -0.10 4.40 -29.98
N LEU A 626 0.16 3.22 -29.40
CA LEU A 626 1.34 2.41 -29.72
C LEU A 626 1.33 1.93 -31.18
N GLN A 627 0.20 1.40 -31.64
CA GLN A 627 0.07 0.98 -33.03
C GLN A 627 0.29 2.15 -34.00
N GLU A 628 -0.30 3.31 -33.72
CA GLU A 628 -0.12 4.50 -34.54
C GLU A 628 1.33 5.00 -34.57
N GLU A 629 2.05 4.98 -33.44
CA GLU A 629 3.48 5.32 -33.41
C GLU A 629 4.29 4.39 -34.32
N ILE A 630 4.03 3.08 -34.23
CA ILE A 630 4.69 2.07 -35.06
C ILE A 630 4.33 2.27 -36.54
N ASP A 631 3.05 2.45 -36.86
CA ASP A 631 2.57 2.59 -38.24
C ASP A 631 3.12 3.88 -38.88
N ARG A 632 3.20 4.98 -38.13
CA ARG A 632 3.85 6.23 -38.57
C ARG A 632 5.33 6.02 -38.85
N GLY A 633 6.05 5.34 -37.94
CA GLY A 633 7.47 5.04 -38.11
C GLY A 633 7.75 4.17 -39.34
N VAL A 634 6.91 3.16 -39.60
CA VAL A 634 7.01 2.33 -40.81
C VAL A 634 6.74 3.17 -42.08
N LYS A 635 5.66 3.97 -42.08
CA LYS A 635 5.32 4.82 -43.24
C LYS A 635 6.39 5.86 -43.55
N ALA A 636 7.08 6.35 -42.52
CA ALA A 636 8.19 7.29 -42.64
C ALA A 636 9.53 6.63 -43.04
N GLY A 637 9.58 5.30 -43.18
CA GLY A 637 10.82 4.56 -43.46
C GLY A 637 11.82 4.56 -42.30
N GLN A 638 11.35 4.85 -41.08
CA GLN A 638 12.16 4.92 -39.85
C GLN A 638 12.23 3.58 -39.10
N ILE A 639 11.32 2.65 -39.40
CA ILE A 639 11.27 1.31 -38.82
C ILE A 639 11.55 0.27 -39.92
N SER A 640 12.61 -0.50 -39.74
CA SER A 640 12.95 -1.61 -40.62
C SER A 640 12.23 -2.91 -40.25
N VAL A 641 12.33 -3.92 -41.13
CA VAL A 641 11.76 -5.25 -40.92
C VAL A 641 12.88 -6.30 -41.09
N PRO A 642 13.30 -6.99 -40.01
CA PRO A 642 12.97 -6.74 -38.61
C PRO A 642 13.57 -5.40 -38.12
N ILE A 643 12.99 -4.84 -37.06
CA ILE A 643 13.41 -3.55 -36.47
C ILE A 643 14.80 -3.64 -35.85
N LYS A 644 15.60 -2.59 -36.06
CA LYS A 644 16.88 -2.42 -35.38
C LYS A 644 16.67 -1.76 -34.03
N ASP A 645 17.52 -2.09 -33.06
CA ASP A 645 17.39 -1.58 -31.68
C ASP A 645 17.40 -0.05 -31.60
N PHE A 646 18.27 0.62 -32.36
CA PHE A 646 18.32 2.08 -32.36
C PHE A 646 17.03 2.72 -32.92
N GLU A 647 16.33 2.04 -33.83
CA GLU A 647 15.05 2.49 -34.38
C GLU A 647 13.97 2.37 -33.29
N ALA A 648 13.93 1.25 -32.56
CA ALA A 648 13.00 1.05 -31.46
C ALA A 648 13.23 2.04 -30.30
N ARG A 649 14.50 2.33 -29.96
CA ARG A 649 14.85 3.33 -28.94
C ARG A 649 14.43 4.76 -29.31
N ALA A 650 14.27 5.03 -30.60
CA ALA A 650 13.84 6.33 -31.10
C ALA A 650 12.32 6.55 -31.01
N LEU A 651 11.54 5.54 -30.58
CA LEU A 651 10.08 5.61 -30.44
C LEU A 651 9.70 5.99 -29.00
N PRO A 652 9.32 7.26 -28.72
CA PRO A 652 9.15 7.74 -27.34
C PRO A 652 8.05 7.02 -26.56
N LEU A 653 6.91 6.72 -27.20
CA LEU A 653 5.82 6.03 -26.53
C LEU A 653 6.14 4.56 -26.27
N LEU A 654 6.83 3.86 -27.17
CA LEU A 654 7.36 2.52 -26.89
C LEU A 654 8.28 2.52 -25.67
N GLN A 655 9.21 3.48 -25.56
CA GLN A 655 10.10 3.56 -24.41
C GLN A 655 9.32 3.84 -23.11
N ALA A 656 8.32 4.73 -23.17
CA ALA A 656 7.45 5.01 -22.05
C ALA A 656 6.57 3.80 -21.65
N PHE A 657 6.13 3.01 -22.62
CA PHE A 657 5.36 1.80 -22.42
C PHE A 657 6.18 0.71 -21.73
N ILE A 658 7.42 0.46 -22.18
CA ILE A 658 8.34 -0.49 -21.54
C ILE A 658 8.61 -0.05 -20.09
N LYS A 659 8.88 1.24 -19.84
CA LYS A 659 9.01 1.80 -18.49
C LYS A 659 7.75 1.56 -17.65
N GLY A 660 6.57 1.75 -18.25
CA GLY A 660 5.27 1.45 -17.63
C GLY A 660 5.14 -0.01 -17.20
N CYS A 661 5.60 -0.95 -18.03
CA CYS A 661 5.52 -2.39 -17.74
C CYS A 661 6.38 -2.75 -16.52
N PHE A 662 7.63 -2.29 -16.49
CA PHE A 662 8.52 -2.47 -15.34
C PHE A 662 7.96 -1.85 -14.05
N ARG A 663 7.31 -0.69 -14.16
CA ARG A 663 6.77 0.04 -13.01
C ARG A 663 5.52 -0.65 -12.44
N ILE A 664 4.53 -0.96 -13.27
CA ILE A 664 3.25 -1.44 -12.77
C ILE A 664 3.45 -2.81 -12.12
N TRP A 665 4.15 -3.73 -12.77
CA TRP A 665 4.47 -5.06 -12.27
C TRP A 665 5.95 -5.36 -12.48
N PRO A 666 6.79 -4.97 -11.51
CA PRO A 666 8.21 -5.31 -11.49
C PRO A 666 8.40 -6.83 -11.58
N PRO A 667 9.28 -7.34 -12.45
CA PRO A 667 9.52 -8.78 -12.53
C PRO A 667 10.05 -9.39 -11.23
N ILE A 668 10.88 -8.62 -10.51
CA ILE A 668 11.40 -8.99 -9.19
C ILE A 668 10.78 -8.06 -8.14
N THR A 669 10.07 -8.67 -7.20
CA THR A 669 9.33 -8.05 -6.09
C THR A 669 9.87 -8.49 -4.73
N ASP A 670 10.87 -9.37 -4.71
CA ASP A 670 11.60 -9.78 -3.51
C ASP A 670 12.08 -8.61 -2.67
N ILE A 671 12.32 -8.87 -1.38
CA ILE A 671 12.80 -7.84 -0.46
C ILE A 671 14.26 -7.44 -0.71
N VAL A 672 15.06 -8.24 -1.45
CA VAL A 672 16.46 -7.93 -1.87
C VAL A 672 17.28 -7.27 -0.74
N PRO A 673 17.40 -7.89 0.44
CA PRO A 673 17.79 -7.18 1.64
C PRO A 673 19.27 -6.83 1.68
N ARG A 674 19.57 -5.68 2.29
CA ARG A 674 20.92 -5.25 2.60
C ARG A 674 21.14 -5.21 4.10
N VAL A 675 22.38 -5.35 4.52
CA VAL A 675 22.78 -5.35 5.92
C VAL A 675 24.01 -4.47 6.10
N SER A 676 24.07 -3.73 7.20
CA SER A 676 25.27 -3.02 7.63
C SER A 676 25.80 -3.66 8.91
N GLY A 677 27.12 -3.78 9.05
CA GLY A 677 27.73 -4.33 10.26
C GLY A 677 27.69 -3.37 11.47
N THR A 678 27.39 -2.10 11.23
CA THR A 678 27.28 -1.04 12.25
C THR A 678 25.89 -0.45 12.26
N GLU A 679 25.56 0.32 13.30
CA GLU A 679 24.32 1.11 13.32
C GLU A 679 24.24 2.03 12.10
N ALA A 680 23.03 2.19 11.55
CA ALA A 680 22.75 3.04 10.42
C ALA A 680 21.44 3.81 10.63
N VAL A 681 21.33 5.00 10.05
CA VAL A 681 20.06 5.71 9.94
C VAL A 681 19.38 5.31 8.63
N VAL A 682 18.12 4.89 8.69
CA VAL A 682 17.28 4.56 7.52
C VAL A 682 15.93 5.23 7.72
N CYS A 683 15.49 6.03 6.75
CA CYS A 683 14.22 6.78 6.84
C CYS A 683 14.09 7.62 8.13
N GLY A 684 15.20 8.17 8.64
CA GLY A 684 15.25 8.90 9.91
C GLY A 684 15.32 8.05 11.19
N HIS A 685 15.18 6.72 11.09
CA HIS A 685 15.25 5.82 12.24
C HIS A 685 16.64 5.23 12.44
N ARG A 686 17.11 5.15 13.69
CA ARG A 686 18.32 4.40 14.07
C ARG A 686 18.05 2.90 13.98
N VAL A 687 18.75 2.23 13.07
CA VAL A 687 18.68 0.79 12.82
C VAL A 687 19.95 0.14 13.37
N PRO A 688 19.83 -0.78 14.35
CA PRO A 688 20.99 -1.50 14.90
C PRO A 688 21.77 -2.25 13.82
N GLY A 689 23.08 -2.36 14.01
CA GLY A 689 23.94 -3.17 13.15
C GLY A 689 23.44 -4.62 13.06
N ASN A 690 23.68 -5.25 11.90
CA ASN A 690 23.22 -6.58 11.52
C ASN A 690 21.70 -6.73 11.32
N THR A 691 20.93 -5.65 11.31
CA THR A 691 19.52 -5.68 10.87
C THR A 691 19.44 -5.71 9.34
N ASN A 692 18.64 -6.63 8.78
CA ASN A 692 18.39 -6.70 7.35
C ASN A 692 17.35 -5.66 6.94
N VAL A 693 17.65 -4.86 5.93
CA VAL A 693 16.76 -3.85 5.36
C VAL A 693 16.52 -4.17 3.90
N GLY A 694 15.31 -4.65 3.60
CA GLY A 694 14.83 -4.89 2.24
C GLY A 694 14.11 -3.68 1.64
N TRP A 695 13.83 -3.75 0.35
CA TRP A 695 12.96 -2.80 -0.33
C TRP A 695 11.54 -3.35 -0.49
N SER A 696 10.55 -2.46 -0.58
CA SER A 696 9.21 -2.79 -1.08
C SER A 696 9.11 -2.33 -2.54
N GLY A 697 9.43 -3.22 -3.48
CA GLY A 697 9.39 -2.89 -4.91
C GLY A 697 8.01 -2.38 -5.34
N ARG A 698 6.93 -2.98 -4.83
CA ARG A 698 5.55 -2.56 -5.17
C ARG A 698 5.21 -1.16 -4.64
N SER A 699 5.63 -0.83 -3.42
CA SER A 699 5.40 0.51 -2.84
C SER A 699 6.23 1.56 -3.56
N VAL A 700 7.53 1.29 -3.76
CA VAL A 700 8.45 2.20 -4.45
C VAL A 700 7.94 2.55 -5.86
N MET A 701 7.44 1.56 -6.60
CA MET A 701 6.97 1.76 -7.98
C MET A 701 5.58 2.39 -8.07
N ARG A 702 4.91 2.61 -6.93
CA ARG A 702 3.59 3.25 -6.81
C ARG A 702 3.61 4.49 -5.90
N ASP A 703 4.78 4.99 -5.57
CA ASP A 703 4.91 6.21 -4.76
C ASP A 703 4.25 7.39 -5.50
N ARG A 704 3.20 7.95 -4.89
CA ARG A 704 2.45 9.07 -5.45
C ARG A 704 3.27 10.36 -5.49
N ASN A 705 4.27 10.51 -4.61
CA ASN A 705 5.19 11.64 -4.66
C ASN A 705 6.11 11.57 -5.89
N VAL A 706 6.42 10.37 -6.37
CA VAL A 706 7.25 10.16 -7.57
C VAL A 706 6.40 10.18 -8.83
N PHE A 707 5.32 9.40 -8.86
CA PHE A 707 4.55 9.12 -10.07
C PHE A 707 3.24 9.90 -10.19
N GLY A 708 2.84 10.70 -9.19
CA GLY A 708 1.58 11.44 -9.15
C GLY A 708 0.41 10.64 -8.56
N ASP A 709 -0.74 11.29 -8.40
CA ASP A 709 -1.92 10.72 -7.72
C ASP A 709 -2.47 9.45 -8.40
N ASP A 710 -2.30 9.34 -9.71
CA ASP A 710 -2.68 8.19 -10.53
C ASP A 710 -1.55 7.14 -10.64
N ALA A 711 -0.67 7.06 -9.64
CA ALA A 711 0.44 6.09 -9.59
C ALA A 711 -0.04 4.63 -9.72
N ASP A 712 -1.26 4.30 -9.32
CA ASP A 712 -1.81 2.95 -9.46
C ASP A 712 -2.23 2.59 -10.90
N LEU A 713 -2.33 3.57 -11.80
CA LEU A 713 -2.77 3.36 -13.19
C LEU A 713 -1.61 3.08 -14.15
N PHE A 714 -1.81 2.13 -15.07
CA PHE A 714 -0.90 1.91 -16.19
C PHE A 714 -1.07 3.02 -17.24
N SER A 715 -0.24 4.06 -17.15
CA SER A 715 -0.28 5.23 -18.03
C SER A 715 1.10 5.52 -18.62
N PRO A 716 1.46 4.92 -19.77
CA PRO A 716 2.71 5.22 -20.49
C PRO A 716 2.89 6.70 -20.83
N GLU A 717 1.81 7.42 -21.13
CA GLU A 717 1.88 8.85 -21.48
C GLU A 717 2.43 9.74 -20.34
N ARG A 718 2.49 9.22 -19.10
CA ARG A 718 3.08 9.91 -17.94
C ARG A 718 4.50 10.40 -18.22
N TRP A 719 5.36 9.56 -18.80
CA TRP A 719 6.74 9.95 -19.10
C TRP A 719 6.84 11.01 -20.20
N LEU A 720 5.81 11.15 -21.04
CA LEU A 720 5.77 12.14 -22.12
C LEU A 720 5.24 13.49 -21.65
N ARG A 721 4.34 13.50 -20.64
CA ARG A 721 3.75 14.73 -20.07
C ARG A 721 4.53 15.33 -18.91
N THR A 722 5.36 14.56 -18.22
CA THR A 722 6.16 15.05 -17.07
C THR A 722 7.37 15.87 -17.54
N GLN A 723 7.63 16.99 -16.89
CA GLN A 723 8.76 17.89 -17.17
C GLN A 723 9.52 18.27 -15.87
N GLY A 724 10.67 18.93 -16.01
CA GLY A 724 11.47 19.41 -14.88
C GLY A 724 12.10 18.30 -14.04
N GLU A 725 12.34 18.58 -12.75
CA GLU A 725 13.02 17.69 -11.78
C GLU A 725 12.26 16.37 -11.49
N GLN A 726 10.95 16.32 -11.78
CA GLN A 726 10.16 15.12 -11.56
C GLN A 726 10.50 13.99 -12.54
N LEU A 727 10.82 14.31 -13.80
CA LEU A 727 11.14 13.29 -14.81
C LEU A 727 12.41 12.50 -14.45
N PRO A 728 13.56 13.14 -14.13
CA PRO A 728 14.73 12.43 -13.62
C PRO A 728 14.44 11.60 -12.36
N THR A 729 13.58 12.09 -11.47
CA THR A 729 13.17 11.35 -10.26
C THR A 729 12.43 10.06 -10.62
N MET A 730 11.44 10.14 -11.52
CA MET A 730 10.72 8.97 -12.03
C MET A 730 11.67 7.97 -12.71
N GLU A 731 12.58 8.44 -13.56
CA GLU A 731 13.55 7.58 -14.25
C GLU A 731 14.48 6.89 -13.26
N ASN A 732 15.04 7.64 -12.30
CA ASN A 732 15.91 7.09 -11.28
C ASN A 732 15.23 6.06 -10.35
N THR A 733 13.93 6.21 -10.10
CA THR A 733 13.15 5.26 -9.30
C THR A 733 12.88 3.96 -10.04
N ILE A 734 12.50 4.01 -11.32
CA ILE A 734 12.26 2.81 -12.14
C ILE A 734 13.54 1.99 -12.30
N GLU A 735 14.68 2.66 -12.42
CA GLU A 735 15.99 2.01 -12.52
C GLU A 735 16.29 1.06 -11.36
N LEU A 736 15.67 1.25 -10.19
CA LEU A 736 15.79 0.33 -9.06
C LEU A 736 15.27 -1.09 -9.38
N VAL A 737 14.40 -1.27 -10.38
CA VAL A 737 13.99 -2.62 -10.83
C VAL A 737 15.18 -3.45 -11.33
N PHE A 738 16.23 -2.79 -11.80
CA PHE A 738 17.48 -3.43 -12.22
C PHE A 738 18.53 -3.43 -11.12
N GLY A 739 18.21 -3.02 -9.88
CA GLY A 739 19.20 -2.77 -8.85
C GLY A 739 20.11 -1.59 -9.17
N GLN A 740 21.08 -1.32 -8.28
CA GLN A 740 21.98 -0.18 -8.43
C GLN A 740 23.42 -0.49 -8.02
N GLY A 741 24.35 0.31 -8.54
CA GLY A 741 25.74 0.31 -8.13
C GLY A 741 26.44 -1.00 -8.45
N LYS A 742 27.24 -1.50 -7.50
CA LYS A 742 28.00 -2.76 -7.66
C LYS A 742 27.12 -4.00 -7.80
N TRP A 743 25.83 -3.91 -7.46
CA TRP A 743 24.86 -5.01 -7.46
C TRP A 743 23.84 -4.94 -8.59
N GLY A 744 23.95 -3.98 -9.51
CA GLY A 744 22.99 -3.81 -10.60
C GLY A 744 22.97 -5.00 -11.58
N CYS A 745 21.82 -5.25 -12.19
CA CYS A 745 21.57 -6.32 -13.15
C CYS A 745 22.55 -6.24 -14.32
N LEU A 746 23.24 -7.35 -14.60
CA LEU A 746 24.16 -7.45 -15.73
C LEU A 746 23.42 -7.55 -17.07
N GLY A 747 22.28 -8.25 -17.10
CA GLY A 747 21.50 -8.51 -18.31
C GLY A 747 20.65 -7.35 -18.82
N LYS A 748 20.59 -6.20 -18.12
CA LYS A 748 19.76 -5.05 -18.50
C LYS A 748 19.89 -4.65 -19.98
N PRO A 749 21.10 -4.52 -20.57
CA PRO A 749 21.23 -4.13 -21.97
C PRO A 749 20.59 -5.12 -22.95
N ILE A 750 20.72 -6.43 -22.68
CA ILE A 750 20.15 -7.49 -23.52
C ILE A 750 18.63 -7.55 -23.34
N ALA A 751 18.13 -7.48 -22.11
CA ALA A 751 16.70 -7.48 -21.84
C ALA A 751 15.98 -6.30 -22.53
N LEU A 752 16.54 -5.08 -22.46
CA LEU A 752 15.95 -3.92 -23.15
C LEU A 752 16.00 -4.08 -24.68
N LEU A 753 17.08 -4.65 -25.22
CA LEU A 753 17.20 -4.98 -26.64
C LEU A 753 16.13 -5.97 -27.09
N GLU A 754 15.88 -7.04 -26.31
CA GLU A 754 14.83 -8.02 -26.58
C GLU A 754 13.45 -7.38 -26.57
N LEU A 755 13.12 -6.65 -25.50
CA LEU A 755 11.81 -5.99 -25.33
C LEU A 755 11.52 -5.00 -26.45
N ASN A 756 12.51 -4.17 -26.80
CA ASN A 756 12.42 -3.21 -27.90
C ASN A 756 12.02 -3.87 -29.22
N LYS A 757 12.62 -5.03 -29.54
CA LYS A 757 12.33 -5.75 -30.78
C LYS A 757 11.01 -6.51 -30.70
N VAL A 758 10.81 -7.29 -29.64
CA VAL A 758 9.64 -8.17 -29.47
C VAL A 758 8.33 -7.37 -29.54
N PHE A 759 8.22 -6.27 -28.80
CA PHE A 759 6.97 -5.50 -28.77
C PHE A 759 6.61 -4.96 -30.16
N VAL A 760 7.57 -4.36 -30.87
CA VAL A 760 7.26 -3.77 -32.18
C VAL A 760 6.98 -4.86 -33.22
N GLU A 761 7.72 -5.98 -33.22
CA GLU A 761 7.48 -7.07 -34.17
C GLU A 761 6.12 -7.76 -33.94
N LEU A 762 5.69 -7.91 -32.69
CA LEU A 762 4.37 -8.47 -32.35
C LEU A 762 3.23 -7.50 -32.65
N LEU A 763 3.29 -6.27 -32.11
CA LEU A 763 2.21 -5.29 -32.20
C LEU A 763 2.00 -4.76 -33.62
N ARG A 764 3.01 -4.83 -34.51
CA ARG A 764 2.81 -4.46 -35.93
C ARG A 764 2.08 -5.52 -36.75
N ARG A 765 2.05 -6.77 -36.28
CA ARG A 765 1.52 -7.93 -37.05
C ARG A 765 0.17 -8.42 -36.56
N PHE A 766 -0.04 -8.40 -35.25
CA PHE A 766 -1.16 -9.07 -34.62
C PHE A 766 -1.98 -8.17 -33.72
N ASP A 767 -3.26 -8.51 -33.62
CA ASP A 767 -4.15 -8.05 -32.56
C ASP A 767 -4.28 -9.13 -31.48
N PHE A 768 -4.29 -8.72 -30.20
CA PHE A 768 -4.23 -9.59 -29.01
C PHE A 768 -5.48 -9.55 -28.09
N PRO A 769 -6.73 -9.62 -28.58
CA PRO A 769 -7.90 -9.68 -27.70
C PRO A 769 -7.80 -10.76 -26.59
N VAL A 770 -8.10 -10.37 -25.36
CA VAL A 770 -8.22 -11.31 -24.24
C VAL A 770 -9.49 -12.14 -24.41
N VAL A 771 -9.40 -13.46 -24.20
CA VAL A 771 -10.54 -14.38 -24.34
C VAL A 771 -11.58 -14.16 -23.25
N ASN A 772 -11.14 -13.96 -22.01
CA ASN A 772 -12.01 -13.66 -20.87
C ASN A 772 -11.63 -12.32 -20.22
N PRO A 773 -12.27 -11.19 -20.60
CA PRO A 773 -11.97 -9.89 -20.01
C PRO A 773 -12.28 -9.78 -18.51
N ALA A 774 -13.21 -10.59 -17.98
CA ALA A 774 -13.56 -10.58 -16.55
C ALA A 774 -12.49 -11.26 -15.68
N HIS A 775 -11.74 -12.22 -16.25
CA HIS A 775 -10.63 -12.89 -15.61
C HIS A 775 -9.51 -13.16 -16.63
N PRO A 776 -8.68 -12.14 -16.92
CA PRO A 776 -7.77 -12.17 -18.06
C PRO A 776 -6.58 -13.12 -17.89
N MET A 777 -6.11 -13.31 -16.66
CA MET A 777 -5.00 -14.20 -16.29
C MET A 777 -4.95 -14.40 -14.77
N ASP A 778 -4.23 -15.42 -14.34
CA ASP A 778 -3.87 -15.63 -12.94
C ASP A 778 -2.51 -15.00 -12.65
N THR A 779 -2.34 -14.45 -11.45
CA THR A 779 -1.06 -13.87 -11.00
C THR A 779 -0.70 -14.40 -9.63
N PHE A 780 0.57 -14.75 -9.43
CA PHE A 780 1.10 -15.15 -8.14
C PHE A 780 2.47 -14.51 -7.92
N ASP A 781 2.71 -13.98 -6.73
CA ASP A 781 3.94 -13.27 -6.37
C ASP A 781 4.60 -13.96 -5.18
N TYR A 782 5.77 -14.53 -5.42
CA TYR A 782 6.63 -15.17 -4.42
C TYR A 782 8.02 -14.54 -4.42
N GLY A 783 8.12 -13.25 -4.74
CA GLY A 783 9.39 -12.54 -4.96
C GLY A 783 9.76 -12.40 -6.43
N VAL A 784 9.19 -13.26 -7.27
CA VAL A 784 9.08 -13.11 -8.71
C VAL A 784 7.61 -13.02 -9.06
N MET A 785 7.25 -12.01 -9.85
CA MET A 785 5.88 -11.80 -10.29
C MET A 785 5.58 -12.69 -11.50
N THR A 786 4.79 -13.75 -11.29
CA THR A 786 4.48 -14.77 -12.30
C THR A 786 3.02 -14.66 -12.77
N GLN A 787 2.79 -14.89 -14.06
CA GLN A 787 1.46 -14.87 -14.68
C GLN A 787 1.20 -16.18 -15.39
N PHE A 788 -0.02 -16.69 -15.24
CA PHE A 788 -0.48 -17.94 -15.81
C PHE A 788 -1.80 -17.72 -16.56
N ASN A 789 -2.11 -18.62 -17.49
CA ASN A 789 -3.41 -18.67 -18.14
C ASN A 789 -3.83 -17.35 -18.83
N LEU A 790 -2.88 -16.61 -19.41
CA LEU A 790 -3.20 -15.42 -20.22
C LEU A 790 -3.72 -15.88 -21.58
N MET A 791 -5.01 -16.19 -21.63
CA MET A 791 -5.66 -16.74 -22.81
C MET A 791 -6.01 -15.63 -23.80
N LEU A 792 -5.38 -15.65 -24.97
CA LEU A 792 -5.56 -14.65 -26.03
C LEU A 792 -6.17 -15.27 -27.28
N ARG A 793 -6.97 -14.47 -27.99
CA ARG A 793 -7.36 -14.71 -29.38
C ARG A 793 -6.44 -13.87 -30.26
N ILE A 794 -5.42 -14.48 -30.86
CA ILE A 794 -4.52 -13.73 -31.74
C ILE A 794 -5.10 -13.68 -33.15
N THR A 795 -5.21 -12.48 -33.73
CA THR A 795 -5.66 -12.30 -35.12
C THR A 795 -4.64 -11.49 -35.91
N LYS A 796 -4.64 -11.62 -37.24
CA LYS A 796 -3.80 -10.79 -38.10
C LYS A 796 -4.38 -9.38 -38.16
N ARG A 797 -3.54 -8.34 -38.05
CA ARG A 797 -3.98 -6.96 -38.23
C ARG A 797 -4.59 -6.75 -39.61
N LYS A 798 -5.70 -5.99 -39.67
CA LYS A 798 -6.40 -5.66 -40.93
C LYS A 798 -5.57 -4.80 -41.89
N SER A 799 -4.68 -3.95 -41.36
CA SER A 799 -3.79 -3.08 -42.13
C SER A 799 -2.33 -3.23 -41.67
N PRO A 800 -1.66 -4.36 -41.96
CA PRO A 800 -0.25 -4.49 -41.61
C PRO A 800 0.59 -3.58 -42.50
N VAL A 801 1.07 -2.47 -41.94
CA VAL A 801 1.92 -1.51 -42.67
C VAL A 801 3.31 -2.11 -42.86
N GLY A 802 3.83 -2.10 -44.09
CA GLY A 802 5.21 -2.50 -44.41
C GLY A 802 5.43 -3.98 -44.78
N MET A 803 4.40 -4.81 -44.89
CA MET A 803 4.52 -6.20 -45.38
C MET A 803 4.26 -6.30 -46.90
N LEU A 804 5.19 -5.79 -47.72
CA LEU A 804 5.25 -6.15 -49.16
C LEU A 804 5.74 -7.59 -49.28
N SER A 805 4.85 -8.58 -49.36
CA SER A 805 5.04 -10.00 -49.80
C SER A 805 6.36 -10.73 -49.47
N CYS A 806 7.17 -10.24 -48.53
CA CYS A 806 8.51 -10.74 -48.28
C CYS A 806 8.38 -11.72 -47.12
N SER A 807 8.19 -12.99 -47.47
CA SER A 807 8.60 -14.09 -46.61
C SER A 807 9.95 -13.74 -46.01
N TYR A 808 10.09 -13.80 -44.68
CA TYR A 808 11.42 -13.78 -44.05
C TYR A 808 12.36 -14.64 -44.91
N PRO A 809 13.56 -14.15 -45.28
CA PRO A 809 14.52 -14.99 -45.97
C PRO A 809 14.59 -16.34 -45.27
N ASN A 810 14.64 -17.45 -46.01
CA ASN A 810 14.96 -18.74 -45.41
C ASN A 810 16.37 -18.61 -44.81
N TRP A 811 16.45 -18.20 -43.55
CA TRP A 811 17.68 -18.09 -42.80
C TRP A 811 18.14 -19.50 -42.48
N THR A 812 18.80 -20.15 -43.44
CA THR A 812 19.69 -21.26 -43.14
C THR A 812 20.91 -20.67 -42.45
N VAL A 813 20.97 -20.77 -41.12
CA VAL A 813 22.25 -20.71 -40.44
C VAL A 813 23.06 -21.86 -41.03
N GLU A 814 24.19 -21.56 -41.68
CA GLU A 814 25.20 -22.57 -41.96
C GLU A 814 25.53 -23.23 -40.61
N ARG A 815 24.98 -24.43 -40.39
CA ARG A 815 25.41 -25.30 -39.31
C ARG A 815 26.86 -25.63 -39.65
N GLU A 816 27.82 -24.98 -39.02
CA GLU A 816 29.18 -25.53 -38.95
C GLU A 816 29.03 -26.95 -38.39
N ASP A 817 29.44 -27.95 -39.18
CA ASP A 817 29.15 -29.38 -39.10
C ASP A 817 29.66 -30.12 -37.85
N THR A 818 29.82 -29.46 -36.70
CA THR A 818 30.34 -30.07 -35.47
C THR A 818 29.27 -30.63 -34.51
N CYS A 819 27.99 -30.47 -34.82
CA CYS A 819 26.87 -30.88 -33.93
C CYS A 819 25.95 -31.96 -34.52
N ARG A 820 26.44 -32.76 -35.47
CA ARG A 820 25.67 -33.90 -36.01
C ARG A 820 25.72 -35.16 -35.14
N GLU A 821 26.68 -35.27 -34.21
CA GLU A 821 26.84 -36.51 -33.42
C GLU A 821 26.03 -36.52 -32.12
N SER A 822 25.70 -35.38 -31.50
CA SER A 822 24.96 -35.37 -30.21
C SER A 822 23.43 -35.41 -30.34
N THR A 823 22.86 -35.10 -31.51
CA THR A 823 21.40 -35.09 -31.72
C THR A 823 20.83 -36.45 -32.15
N ALA A 824 21.67 -37.38 -32.60
CA ALA A 824 21.23 -38.69 -33.06
C ALA A 824 20.85 -39.65 -31.89
N GLU A 825 21.49 -39.53 -30.72
CA GLU A 825 21.24 -40.44 -29.59
C GLU A 825 19.99 -40.13 -28.77
N VAL A 826 19.46 -38.89 -28.85
CA VAL A 826 18.24 -38.50 -28.11
C VAL A 826 16.96 -39.07 -28.74
N SER A 827 17.04 -39.60 -29.98
CA SER A 827 15.87 -40.09 -30.73
C SER A 827 15.51 -41.57 -30.53
N ASN A 828 16.32 -42.36 -29.80
CA ASN A 828 16.24 -43.83 -29.81
C ASN A 828 16.05 -44.53 -28.46
N LEU A 829 15.49 -43.86 -27.44
CA LEU A 829 15.17 -44.53 -26.17
C LEU A 829 13.68 -44.49 -25.84
N ARG A 830 13.08 -45.68 -26.03
CA ARG A 830 11.85 -46.25 -25.44
C ARG A 830 10.53 -46.08 -26.19
N ARG A 831 10.34 -46.96 -27.19
CA ARG A 831 9.11 -47.76 -27.34
C ARG A 831 9.25 -49.05 -26.54
N THR A 832 8.31 -49.35 -25.63
CA THR A 832 7.80 -50.70 -25.22
C THR A 832 6.92 -50.57 -23.94
N PRO A 833 5.97 -51.49 -23.66
CA PRO A 833 4.53 -51.29 -23.93
C PRO A 833 3.70 -51.05 -22.66
N GLN A 834 2.54 -50.40 -22.83
CA GLN A 834 1.50 -50.28 -21.82
C GLN A 834 1.01 -51.66 -21.35
N ASN A 835 1.06 -51.87 -20.04
CA ASN A 835 0.26 -52.89 -19.35
C ASN A 835 -0.84 -52.16 -18.58
N ASP A 836 -2.07 -52.58 -18.83
CA ASP A 836 -3.29 -52.16 -18.15
C ASP A 836 -3.25 -52.49 -16.66
N SER A 837 -3.43 -51.46 -15.81
CA SER A 837 -4.33 -51.48 -14.65
C SER A 837 -4.18 -50.18 -13.85
N MET A 838 -5.11 -49.23 -14.01
CA MET A 838 -5.33 -48.17 -13.03
C MET A 838 -6.79 -48.22 -12.56
N SER A 839 -6.96 -48.77 -11.36
CA SER A 839 -8.15 -48.59 -10.55
C SER A 839 -8.23 -47.13 -10.07
N CYS A 840 -9.44 -46.57 -10.14
CA CYS A 840 -9.83 -45.34 -9.46
C CYS A 840 -9.32 -45.29 -8.02
N ARG A 841 -8.78 -44.13 -7.61
CA ARG A 841 -8.95 -43.61 -6.25
C ARG A 841 -8.74 -42.09 -6.25
N ASP A 842 -9.86 -41.42 -6.10
CA ASP A 842 -10.00 -40.03 -5.70
C ASP A 842 -9.43 -39.77 -4.30
N SER A 843 -9.26 -38.48 -4.02
CA SER A 843 -9.21 -37.81 -2.72
C SER A 843 -7.89 -37.88 -1.93
N ILE A 844 -7.26 -36.71 -1.77
CA ILE A 844 -7.12 -35.94 -0.52
C ILE A 844 -6.02 -34.89 -0.77
N ILE A 845 -6.43 -33.64 -0.96
CA ILE A 845 -5.57 -32.46 -0.75
C ILE A 845 -6.34 -31.55 0.19
N GLU A 846 -6.10 -31.74 1.49
CA GLU A 846 -6.33 -30.74 2.52
C GLU A 846 -4.96 -30.27 3.02
N SER A 847 -4.84 -28.96 3.18
CA SER A 847 -3.83 -28.23 3.97
C SER A 847 -2.36 -28.39 3.57
N PHE A 848 -1.82 -27.38 2.88
CA PHE A 848 -0.64 -26.61 3.33
C PHE A 848 -0.66 -25.20 2.71
#